data_AF-A0A5S6QQT5-F1
#
_entry.id   AF-A0A5S6QQT5-F1
#
_cell.length_a   1.000
_cell.length_b   1.000
_cell.length_c   1.000
_cell.angle_alpha   90.00
_cell.angle_beta   90.00
_cell.angle_gamma   90.00
#
_symmetry.space_group_name_H-M   'P 1'
#
loop_
_entity.id
_entity.type
_entity.pdbx_description
1 polymer ?
#
loop_
_entity_poly.entity_id
_entity_poly.type
_entity_poly.pdbx_seq_one_letter_code
_entity_poly.pdbx_strand_id
1 'polypeptide(L)'
;MDISELPVELTCPTLQLIALLGLDVHNNAAHKSIWDALMMNRRPDRRPLNFQLASGSQHFLDLKAKEHLEDSADTGILKTTWMQKHLQQVPAVLVLFVDLDWNHPSWTEKVAECASKIKSIRQNSRGRNPYLALVLLQPVATLPTDEAATQKAAELCSACELSSKLLFILPQSDRLFGYILRLEHAFFEIAQNYYQNELKMAKTKKDALSRSVSQRLYVRYSFKQGFFSELCQDPLGALRYYKQAYQMLLEIEPAEHAVTELKVIGGFLTYKICNLCFKHNKPIDSLSHFRRHIDYFKGKTGTYEVEFEHFAWLARQFWVFADLFEAAVQKGLVTGQTQHPGFYYQTAAEYMIQRKELGRTTVSLASDGQTDGTWPPVKYYGQRLPGEADHASMAVYKAALRKYLYRHEASVNYSSIILLLLSNALSQFKKHSSARMKLVVMVRIAEQYFYQEEFELSLQVLSHALSNFRKGRWWPLMKACVALGLRCAFATADMKAYVRFSLEALHPLMNFTVEERHRIYSNLLRIVSSALPELESMLSHSAARKAVNSWQSQLEDKSFMLIPMDDLLGCISVDCCFSASEVFVGTEVLFRIDAVLLAPEKMHVFKIAVKFNNQAYSSSFAIDQCGVFLEPGVVRTFCHKICPPAEHVDTELKPIAISIDLGGVDSKVYVSLLWENFTQENRIHSASINCGRYVNVPVARSLRILPAPLKVDLEYDDNATTFVDEVRSFAVGIRSREDFALPHLRLTAKPERVADSTVCTFGVSAGAVSLSEVSVNTSVGPKSRSEATLFLCFQQAQDADFAVHLELSYMGNPGADDAKKNVYLLKTGTIFFKPRSVFAVNSSVLSLLGDKLSCLVLQEESLLRIRIENVANTPITVQKAVLQLSEVISLQEPDDETCFSDVTLREGDEYVGLAPIVPRFASAEAVGLGCVLLFWRRTCDPVGKQFTTKLPLLRLPVEACPVLLHCCTPAFGILGQPFPLVFSLVNTTANEIRASISVEVSERFTFYSGIQKDIVIIAPAKTETVTLNVLPLLTGSIPLPRLRISLLNAEPENFTQLCQRNVTSAILVLPNSCDTSDKQENFA
;
A
#
# COMPACT_ATOMS: atom_id res chain seq x y z
N MET A 1 -16.84 -38.81 -16.16
CA MET A 1 -16.61 -37.45 -15.64
C MET A 1 -15.19 -37.37 -15.10
N ASP A 2 -14.48 -36.32 -15.49
CA ASP A 2 -13.23 -35.89 -14.85
C ASP A 2 -13.51 -35.58 -13.36
N ILE A 3 -12.59 -35.89 -12.43
CA ILE A 3 -12.78 -35.57 -11.00
C ILE A 3 -12.58 -34.09 -10.69
N SER A 4 -12.00 -33.33 -11.62
CA SER A 4 -11.79 -31.90 -11.48
C SER A 4 -13.05 -31.09 -11.82
N GLU A 5 -13.91 -31.58 -12.72
CA GLU A 5 -15.10 -30.83 -13.15
C GLU A 5 -16.22 -30.82 -12.12
N LEU A 6 -16.79 -29.63 -11.87
CA LEU A 6 -18.03 -29.49 -11.11
C LEU A 6 -19.23 -29.63 -12.06
N PRO A 7 -20.24 -30.44 -11.70
CA PRO A 7 -21.46 -30.58 -12.49
C PRO A 7 -22.24 -29.27 -12.52
N VAL A 8 -22.86 -28.97 -13.67
CA VAL A 8 -23.59 -27.71 -13.91
C VAL A 8 -24.73 -27.54 -12.91
N GLU A 9 -25.35 -28.65 -12.50
CA GLU A 9 -26.41 -28.71 -11.50
C GLU A 9 -25.97 -28.22 -10.10
N LEU A 10 -24.67 -28.28 -9.79
CA LEU A 10 -24.13 -27.81 -8.52
C LEU A 10 -23.84 -26.29 -8.53
N THR A 11 -23.39 -25.78 -9.68
CA THR A 11 -22.95 -24.38 -9.86
C THR A 11 -24.08 -23.44 -10.27
N CYS A 12 -25.13 -23.95 -10.92
CA CYS A 12 -26.32 -23.18 -11.26
C CYS A 12 -27.10 -22.71 -10.00
N PRO A 13 -27.91 -21.63 -10.10
CA PRO A 13 -28.79 -21.23 -9.02
C PRO A 13 -29.87 -22.29 -8.76
N THR A 14 -30.04 -22.67 -7.49
CA THR A 14 -31.05 -23.62 -7.02
C THR A 14 -32.44 -22.98 -6.99
N LEU A 15 -33.06 -22.90 -8.17
CA LEU A 15 -34.41 -22.39 -8.37
C LEU A 15 -35.46 -23.51 -8.24
N GLN A 16 -36.65 -23.16 -7.77
CA GLN A 16 -37.77 -24.10 -7.61
C GLN A 16 -38.45 -24.37 -8.95
N LEU A 17 -38.58 -25.64 -9.35
CA LEU A 17 -39.16 -25.99 -10.65
C LEU A 17 -40.69 -25.99 -10.62
N ILE A 18 -41.30 -25.24 -11.53
CA ILE A 18 -42.75 -25.20 -11.79
C ILE A 18 -42.97 -25.54 -13.26
N ALA A 19 -43.84 -26.51 -13.54
CA ALA A 19 -44.25 -26.83 -14.91
C ALA A 19 -45.65 -26.25 -15.20
N LEU A 20 -45.78 -25.60 -16.35
CA LEU A 20 -47.00 -24.96 -16.84
C LEU A 20 -47.63 -25.81 -17.94
N LEU A 21 -48.92 -26.06 -17.84
CA LEU A 21 -49.73 -26.89 -18.72
C LEU A 21 -50.91 -26.06 -19.28
N GLY A 22 -51.34 -26.34 -20.51
CA GLY A 22 -52.55 -25.73 -21.09
C GLY A 22 -52.37 -24.37 -21.78
N LEU A 23 -51.16 -23.80 -21.79
CA LEU A 23 -50.84 -22.58 -22.57
C LEU A 23 -50.40 -22.95 -24.00
N ASP A 24 -51.17 -22.55 -25.00
CA ASP A 24 -50.80 -22.64 -26.42
C ASP A 24 -50.08 -21.35 -26.87
N VAL A 25 -48.76 -21.35 -26.68
CA VAL A 25 -47.87 -20.23 -27.03
C VAL A 25 -47.70 -20.07 -28.56
N HIS A 26 -48.11 -21.05 -29.36
CA HIS A 26 -47.98 -21.01 -30.82
C HIS A 26 -49.18 -20.34 -31.50
N ASN A 27 -50.41 -20.69 -31.07
CA ASN A 27 -51.63 -20.22 -31.72
C ASN A 27 -52.35 -19.10 -30.95
N ASN A 28 -52.14 -18.95 -29.63
CA ASN A 28 -52.84 -17.95 -28.82
C ASN A 28 -51.91 -16.82 -28.34
N ALA A 29 -52.17 -15.60 -28.81
CA ALA A 29 -51.39 -14.41 -28.47
C ALA A 29 -51.47 -14.04 -26.97
N ALA A 30 -52.61 -14.29 -26.30
CA ALA A 30 -52.75 -14.05 -24.86
C ALA A 30 -51.90 -15.05 -24.06
N HIS A 31 -51.90 -16.33 -24.45
CA HIS A 31 -51.05 -17.36 -23.82
C HIS A 31 -49.56 -17.05 -24.01
N LYS A 32 -49.17 -16.58 -25.20
CA LYS A 32 -47.81 -16.10 -25.45
C LYS A 32 -47.45 -14.91 -24.57
N SER A 33 -48.33 -13.90 -24.44
CA SER A 33 -48.10 -12.76 -23.55
C SER A 33 -47.91 -13.17 -22.07
N ILE A 34 -48.70 -14.15 -21.60
CA ILE A 34 -48.57 -14.71 -20.25
C ILE A 34 -47.24 -15.44 -20.07
N TRP A 35 -46.84 -16.27 -21.05
CA TRP A 35 -45.55 -16.96 -21.04
C TRP A 35 -44.37 -15.99 -21.07
N ASP A 36 -44.37 -15.02 -21.99
CA ASP A 36 -43.32 -14.02 -22.11
C ASP A 36 -43.20 -13.19 -20.82
N ALA A 37 -44.32 -12.80 -20.21
CA ALA A 37 -44.34 -12.12 -18.91
C ALA A 37 -43.87 -13.02 -17.75
N LEU A 38 -44.13 -14.34 -17.76
CA LEU A 38 -43.55 -15.29 -16.80
C LEU A 38 -42.04 -15.51 -17.01
N MET A 39 -41.54 -15.36 -18.24
CA MET A 39 -40.11 -15.54 -18.55
C MET A 39 -39.26 -14.27 -18.46
N MET A 40 -39.86 -13.06 -18.40
CA MET A 40 -39.12 -11.80 -18.30
C MET A 40 -38.21 -11.75 -17.05
N ASN A 41 -36.90 -11.72 -17.29
CA ASN A 41 -35.87 -11.95 -16.26
C ASN A 41 -35.48 -10.65 -15.51
N ARG A 42 -36.43 -10.00 -14.81
CA ARG A 42 -36.19 -8.82 -13.97
C ARG A 42 -35.86 -9.24 -12.54
N ARG A 43 -34.57 -9.42 -12.25
CA ARG A 43 -34.08 -10.13 -11.05
C ARG A 43 -34.21 -9.47 -9.67
N PRO A 44 -34.37 -8.15 -9.46
CA PRO A 44 -34.48 -7.62 -8.10
C PRO A 44 -35.84 -7.92 -7.45
N ASP A 45 -36.93 -7.95 -8.22
CA ASP A 45 -38.30 -7.98 -7.68
C ASP A 45 -38.96 -9.37 -7.69
N ARG A 46 -38.34 -10.38 -8.33
CA ARG A 46 -38.93 -11.71 -8.57
C ARG A 46 -38.50 -12.79 -7.58
N ARG A 47 -39.41 -13.74 -7.34
CA ARG A 47 -39.14 -14.97 -6.57
C ARG A 47 -38.23 -15.93 -7.38
N PRO A 48 -37.39 -16.75 -6.73
CA PRO A 48 -36.43 -17.64 -7.39
C PRO A 48 -37.09 -18.93 -7.93
N LEU A 49 -37.91 -18.75 -8.97
CA LEU A 49 -38.66 -19.79 -9.65
C LEU A 49 -38.04 -20.12 -11.02
N ASN A 50 -38.18 -21.38 -11.45
CA ASN A 50 -37.83 -21.86 -12.78
C ASN A 50 -39.11 -22.37 -13.45
N PHE A 51 -39.55 -21.68 -14.50
CA PHE A 51 -40.75 -22.05 -15.26
C PHE A 51 -40.38 -22.90 -16.48
N GLN A 52 -41.09 -24.01 -16.67
CA GLN A 52 -41.00 -24.84 -17.87
C GLN A 52 -42.38 -25.05 -18.48
N LEU A 53 -42.52 -24.84 -19.79
CA LEU A 53 -43.75 -25.10 -20.53
C LEU A 53 -43.77 -26.57 -20.97
N ALA A 54 -44.79 -27.31 -20.54
CA ALA A 54 -45.01 -28.68 -20.96
C ALA A 54 -45.89 -28.72 -22.22
N SER A 55 -45.27 -28.52 -23.39
CA SER A 55 -45.91 -28.82 -24.69
C SER A 55 -46.19 -30.32 -24.81
N GLY A 56 -47.31 -30.67 -25.44
CA GLY A 56 -48.02 -31.97 -25.33
C GLY A 56 -47.32 -33.27 -25.77
N SER A 57 -45.99 -33.28 -25.92
CA SER A 57 -45.16 -34.44 -26.24
C SER A 57 -43.90 -34.58 -25.37
N GLN A 58 -43.68 -33.72 -24.37
CA GLN A 58 -42.48 -33.78 -23.52
C GLN A 58 -42.67 -34.59 -22.22
N HIS A 59 -41.64 -35.35 -21.84
CA HIS A 59 -41.61 -36.47 -20.88
C HIS A 59 -42.01 -36.22 -19.41
N PHE A 60 -42.63 -35.09 -19.06
CA PHE A 60 -43.04 -34.79 -17.67
C PHE A 60 -44.09 -35.75 -17.09
N LEU A 61 -44.80 -36.50 -17.94
CA LEU A 61 -45.85 -37.44 -17.53
C LEU A 61 -45.32 -38.88 -17.32
N ASP A 62 -44.13 -39.21 -17.83
CA ASP A 62 -43.42 -40.47 -17.53
C ASP A 62 -42.65 -40.36 -16.20
N LEU A 63 -43.33 -39.92 -15.14
CA LEU A 63 -42.81 -39.96 -13.78
C LEU A 63 -42.80 -41.42 -13.30
N LYS A 64 -41.87 -42.22 -13.85
CA LYS A 64 -41.65 -43.62 -13.47
C LYS A 64 -41.73 -43.76 -11.95
N ALA A 65 -42.54 -44.74 -11.54
CA ALA A 65 -42.78 -45.07 -10.15
C ALA A 65 -41.46 -45.17 -9.39
N LYS A 66 -41.50 -44.84 -8.10
CA LYS A 66 -40.32 -44.81 -7.24
C LYS A 66 -39.79 -46.23 -7.06
N GLU A 67 -38.92 -46.66 -7.97
CA GLU A 67 -38.28 -47.98 -7.92
C GLU A 67 -37.70 -48.20 -6.52
N HIS A 68 -38.18 -49.24 -5.84
CA HIS A 68 -37.76 -49.61 -4.49
C HIS A 68 -36.38 -50.29 -4.46
N LEU A 69 -35.65 -50.25 -5.58
CA LEU A 69 -34.40 -50.96 -5.79
C LEU A 69 -33.23 -50.30 -5.03
N GLU A 70 -33.13 -50.72 -3.76
CA GLU A 70 -31.90 -50.92 -2.99
C GLU A 70 -30.95 -49.72 -2.89
N ASP A 71 -31.16 -48.94 -1.81
CA ASP A 71 -30.12 -48.07 -1.23
C ASP A 71 -29.14 -48.92 -0.38
N SER A 72 -28.52 -49.95 -0.98
CA SER A 72 -27.49 -50.78 -0.31
C SER A 72 -26.27 -49.91 0.04
N ALA A 73 -25.77 -50.06 1.28
CA ALA A 73 -24.83 -49.13 1.91
C ALA A 73 -23.50 -48.96 1.17
N ASP A 74 -23.07 -50.00 0.45
CA ASP A 74 -21.76 -50.07 -0.22
C ASP A 74 -21.73 -49.50 -1.64
N THR A 75 -22.87 -49.04 -2.18
CA THR A 75 -22.97 -48.73 -3.62
C THR A 75 -22.35 -47.40 -4.06
N GLY A 76 -22.22 -46.40 -3.16
CA GLY A 76 -21.65 -45.06 -3.43
C GLY A 76 -22.34 -43.92 -2.68
N ILE A 77 -21.88 -42.67 -2.81
CA ILE A 77 -22.41 -41.52 -2.05
C ILE A 77 -23.54 -40.78 -2.80
N LEU A 78 -23.29 -40.12 -3.93
CA LEU A 78 -24.28 -39.28 -4.62
C LEU A 78 -24.50 -39.70 -6.08
N LYS A 79 -25.74 -40.07 -6.44
CA LYS A 79 -26.09 -40.51 -7.80
C LYS A 79 -25.99 -39.35 -8.79
N THR A 80 -25.41 -39.58 -9.97
CA THR A 80 -25.13 -38.56 -11.00
C THR A 80 -26.39 -37.82 -11.49
N THR A 81 -27.51 -38.54 -11.61
CA THR A 81 -28.80 -37.97 -12.05
C THR A 81 -29.60 -37.27 -10.95
N TRP A 82 -29.19 -37.32 -9.67
CA TRP A 82 -30.06 -36.91 -8.56
C TRP A 82 -30.31 -35.39 -8.50
N MET A 83 -29.30 -34.56 -8.76
CA MET A 83 -29.49 -33.09 -8.73
C MET A 83 -30.32 -32.63 -9.94
N GLN A 84 -29.98 -33.10 -11.14
CA GLN A 84 -30.71 -32.79 -12.38
C GLN A 84 -32.21 -33.12 -12.25
N LYS A 85 -32.53 -34.28 -11.68
CA LYS A 85 -33.89 -34.73 -11.39
C LYS A 85 -34.73 -33.70 -10.62
N HIS A 86 -34.17 -33.03 -9.62
CA HIS A 86 -34.91 -32.06 -8.79
C HIS A 86 -34.87 -30.61 -9.32
N LEU A 87 -34.01 -30.30 -10.30
CA LEU A 87 -33.92 -28.98 -10.95
C LEU A 87 -34.65 -28.90 -12.31
N GLN A 88 -34.76 -30.02 -13.04
CA GLN A 88 -35.20 -30.04 -14.44
C GLN A 88 -36.29 -31.07 -14.78
N GLN A 89 -36.51 -32.11 -13.96
CA GLN A 89 -37.41 -33.23 -14.32
C GLN A 89 -38.64 -33.37 -13.40
N VAL A 90 -38.50 -33.02 -12.11
CA VAL A 90 -39.55 -33.18 -11.11
C VAL A 90 -40.02 -31.80 -10.63
N PRO A 91 -41.11 -31.26 -11.19
CA PRO A 91 -41.67 -30.01 -10.72
C PRO A 91 -42.23 -30.16 -9.31
N ALA A 92 -42.09 -29.12 -8.49
CA ALA A 92 -42.75 -29.02 -7.19
C ALA A 92 -44.24 -28.69 -7.34
N VAL A 93 -44.58 -27.92 -8.38
CA VAL A 93 -45.94 -27.49 -8.70
C VAL A 93 -46.22 -27.71 -10.20
N LEU A 94 -47.35 -28.33 -10.49
CA LEU A 94 -47.97 -28.39 -11.81
C LEU A 94 -49.09 -27.36 -11.86
N VAL A 95 -48.99 -26.40 -12.78
CA VAL A 95 -49.98 -25.33 -12.96
C VAL A 95 -50.73 -25.58 -14.26
N LEU A 96 -52.03 -25.88 -14.18
CA LEU A 96 -52.90 -26.02 -15.35
C LEU A 96 -53.59 -24.68 -15.63
N PHE A 97 -53.36 -24.12 -16.81
CA PHE A 97 -54.12 -22.98 -17.34
C PHE A 97 -55.32 -23.48 -18.14
N VAL A 98 -56.47 -22.82 -17.95
CA VAL A 98 -57.70 -23.10 -18.71
C VAL A 98 -58.37 -21.79 -19.08
N ASP A 99 -58.67 -21.60 -20.36
CA ASP A 99 -59.59 -20.55 -20.83
C ASP A 99 -61.02 -20.92 -20.41
N LEU A 100 -61.53 -20.28 -19.35
CA LEU A 100 -62.87 -20.54 -18.82
C LEU A 100 -63.42 -19.30 -18.10
N ASP A 101 -64.44 -18.71 -18.72
CA ASP A 101 -65.23 -17.62 -18.13
C ASP A 101 -66.38 -18.18 -17.26
N TRP A 102 -66.75 -17.46 -16.20
CA TRP A 102 -67.86 -17.85 -15.30
C TRP A 102 -69.20 -17.92 -16.03
N ASN A 103 -69.35 -17.17 -17.12
CA ASN A 103 -70.58 -17.07 -17.90
C ASN A 103 -70.58 -17.96 -19.16
N HIS A 104 -69.69 -18.96 -19.24
CA HIS A 104 -69.61 -19.87 -20.38
C HIS A 104 -70.92 -20.68 -20.56
N PRO A 105 -71.51 -20.77 -21.77
CA PRO A 105 -72.82 -21.40 -21.98
C PRO A 105 -72.84 -22.91 -21.67
N SER A 106 -71.70 -23.61 -21.83
CA SER A 106 -71.54 -25.02 -21.42
C SER A 106 -70.66 -25.18 -20.17
N TRP A 107 -70.98 -24.44 -19.11
CA TRP A 107 -70.25 -24.47 -17.83
C TRP A 107 -70.03 -25.90 -17.28
N THR A 108 -71.08 -26.72 -17.23
CA THR A 108 -71.04 -28.09 -16.67
C THR A 108 -70.11 -29.03 -17.44
N GLU A 109 -70.12 -28.96 -18.77
CA GLU A 109 -69.20 -29.73 -19.62
C GLU A 109 -67.74 -29.30 -19.39
N LYS A 110 -67.50 -27.98 -19.28
CA LYS A 110 -66.15 -27.45 -19.03
C LYS A 110 -65.61 -27.80 -17.64
N VAL A 111 -66.46 -27.81 -16.61
CA VAL A 111 -66.10 -28.32 -15.27
C VAL A 111 -65.71 -29.80 -15.34
N ALA A 112 -66.48 -30.63 -16.06
CA ALA A 112 -66.16 -32.05 -16.25
C ALA A 112 -64.86 -32.28 -17.06
N GLU A 113 -64.61 -31.46 -18.10
CA GLU A 113 -63.37 -31.47 -18.88
C GLU A 113 -62.15 -31.17 -18.00
N CYS A 114 -62.25 -30.14 -17.14
CA CYS A 114 -61.20 -29.76 -16.19
C CYS A 114 -60.92 -30.87 -15.16
N ALA A 115 -61.97 -31.43 -14.57
CA ALA A 115 -61.86 -32.54 -13.61
C ALA A 115 -61.19 -33.77 -14.25
N SER A 116 -61.55 -34.10 -15.50
CA SER A 116 -60.94 -35.19 -16.27
C SER A 116 -59.44 -34.96 -16.53
N LYS A 117 -59.06 -33.76 -16.98
CA LYS A 117 -57.65 -33.36 -17.18
C LYS A 117 -56.84 -33.47 -15.88
N ILE A 118 -57.35 -32.94 -14.78
CA ILE A 118 -56.67 -33.00 -13.47
C ILE A 118 -56.54 -34.45 -12.97
N LYS A 119 -57.57 -35.29 -13.17
CA LYS A 119 -57.54 -36.71 -12.81
C LYS A 119 -56.49 -37.49 -13.62
N SER A 120 -56.36 -37.19 -14.92
CA SER A 120 -55.30 -37.76 -15.77
C SER A 120 -53.89 -37.36 -15.29
N ILE A 121 -53.67 -36.07 -15.00
CA ILE A 121 -52.39 -35.58 -14.46
C ILE A 121 -52.05 -36.23 -13.10
N ARG A 122 -53.06 -36.42 -12.22
CA ARG A 122 -52.89 -37.15 -10.94
C ARG A 122 -52.53 -38.63 -11.14
N GLN A 123 -53.09 -39.30 -12.16
CA GLN A 123 -52.76 -40.68 -12.48
C GLN A 123 -51.32 -40.83 -13.00
N ASN A 124 -50.88 -39.94 -13.89
CA ASN A 124 -49.53 -39.97 -14.47
C ASN A 124 -48.43 -39.55 -13.47
N SER A 125 -48.78 -38.81 -12.42
CA SER A 125 -47.84 -38.31 -11.41
C SER A 125 -47.69 -39.19 -10.14
N ARG A 126 -48.32 -40.38 -10.14
CA ARG A 126 -48.38 -41.30 -9.00
C ARG A 126 -46.99 -41.65 -8.42
N GLY A 127 -46.79 -41.33 -7.14
CA GLY A 127 -45.58 -41.69 -6.38
C GLY A 127 -44.53 -40.58 -6.25
N ARG A 128 -44.75 -39.42 -6.89
CA ARG A 128 -43.97 -38.17 -6.68
C ARG A 128 -44.82 -37.04 -6.10
N ASN A 129 -46.14 -37.09 -6.32
CA ASN A 129 -47.17 -36.20 -5.76
C ASN A 129 -46.79 -34.70 -5.75
N PRO A 130 -46.53 -34.08 -6.92
CA PRO A 130 -46.39 -32.64 -7.01
C PRO A 130 -47.72 -31.95 -6.63
N TYR A 131 -47.66 -30.70 -6.16
CA TYR A 131 -48.89 -29.94 -5.95
C TYR A 131 -49.51 -29.53 -7.29
N LEU A 132 -50.83 -29.57 -7.37
CA LEU A 132 -51.61 -29.15 -8.55
C LEU A 132 -52.31 -27.83 -8.26
N ALA A 133 -52.07 -26.83 -9.11
CA ALA A 133 -52.75 -25.54 -9.10
C ALA A 133 -53.52 -25.35 -10.42
N LEU A 134 -54.64 -24.66 -10.35
CA LEU A 134 -55.52 -24.35 -11.47
C LEU A 134 -55.58 -22.83 -11.66
N VAL A 135 -55.28 -22.33 -12.86
CA VAL A 135 -55.37 -20.91 -13.21
C VAL A 135 -56.42 -20.74 -14.30
N LEU A 136 -57.48 -20.00 -13.98
CA LEU A 136 -58.51 -19.63 -14.94
C LEU A 136 -58.11 -18.35 -15.67
N LEU A 137 -58.08 -18.43 -17.00
CA LEU A 137 -57.87 -17.29 -17.87
C LEU A 137 -59.22 -16.67 -18.20
N GLN A 138 -59.41 -15.40 -17.85
CA GLN A 138 -60.68 -14.70 -17.99
C GLN A 138 -60.52 -13.43 -18.83
N PRO A 139 -61.44 -13.12 -19.75
CA PRO A 139 -61.34 -11.93 -20.60
C PRO A 139 -61.60 -10.64 -19.81
N VAL A 140 -62.38 -10.70 -18.73
CA VAL A 140 -62.74 -9.55 -17.87
C VAL A 140 -62.25 -9.79 -16.45
N ALA A 141 -61.80 -8.73 -15.77
CA ALA A 141 -61.44 -8.80 -14.36
C ALA A 141 -62.69 -8.88 -13.48
N THR A 142 -62.89 -10.00 -12.80
CA THR A 142 -63.97 -10.16 -11.81
C THR A 142 -63.77 -9.29 -10.58
N LEU A 143 -64.84 -8.62 -10.16
CA LEU A 143 -64.88 -7.85 -8.92
C LEU A 143 -65.03 -8.79 -7.70
N PRO A 144 -64.40 -8.48 -6.55
CA PRO A 144 -64.41 -9.35 -5.37
C PRO A 144 -65.77 -9.47 -4.66
N THR A 145 -66.81 -8.79 -5.14
CA THR A 145 -68.18 -8.78 -4.60
C THR A 145 -69.15 -9.69 -5.36
N ASP A 146 -68.70 -10.49 -6.32
CA ASP A 146 -69.55 -11.37 -7.12
C ASP A 146 -69.80 -12.73 -6.44
N GLU A 147 -70.96 -12.87 -5.79
CA GLU A 147 -71.36 -14.10 -5.08
C GLU A 147 -71.51 -15.29 -6.05
N ALA A 148 -71.97 -15.05 -7.28
CA ALA A 148 -72.19 -16.11 -8.27
C ALA A 148 -70.87 -16.70 -8.78
N ALA A 149 -69.85 -15.86 -8.99
CA ALA A 149 -68.49 -16.33 -9.29
C ALA A 149 -67.91 -17.15 -8.13
N THR A 150 -68.17 -16.73 -6.89
CA THR A 150 -67.70 -17.44 -5.67
C THR A 150 -68.32 -18.83 -5.53
N GLN A 151 -69.62 -18.98 -5.82
CA GLN A 151 -70.30 -20.28 -5.79
C GLN A 151 -69.79 -21.22 -6.90
N LYS A 152 -69.61 -20.72 -8.13
CA LYS A 152 -69.03 -21.48 -9.25
C LYS A 152 -67.58 -21.89 -9.01
N ALA A 153 -66.78 -21.04 -8.35
CA ALA A 153 -65.42 -21.39 -7.93
C ALA A 153 -65.41 -22.58 -6.96
N ALA A 154 -66.34 -22.63 -6.00
CA ALA A 154 -66.48 -23.73 -5.07
C ALA A 154 -66.93 -25.04 -5.76
N GLU A 155 -67.86 -24.96 -6.72
CA GLU A 155 -68.27 -26.09 -7.56
C GLU A 155 -67.08 -26.69 -8.33
N LEU A 156 -66.31 -25.84 -9.03
CA LEU A 156 -65.13 -26.26 -9.79
C LEU A 156 -64.06 -26.89 -8.88
N CYS A 157 -63.78 -26.28 -7.71
CA CYS A 157 -62.85 -26.85 -6.72
C CYS A 157 -63.32 -28.22 -6.22
N SER A 158 -64.62 -28.39 -5.96
CA SER A 158 -65.20 -29.67 -5.53
C SER A 158 -65.07 -30.74 -6.60
N ALA A 159 -65.46 -30.43 -7.85
CA ALA A 159 -65.36 -31.35 -8.99
C ALA A 159 -63.90 -31.75 -9.32
N CYS A 160 -62.95 -30.85 -9.10
CA CYS A 160 -61.53 -31.10 -9.34
C CYS A 160 -60.77 -31.68 -8.13
N GLU A 161 -61.44 -31.93 -6.99
CA GLU A 161 -60.84 -32.33 -5.72
C GLU A 161 -59.68 -31.39 -5.28
N LEU A 162 -59.82 -30.08 -5.49
CA LEU A 162 -58.80 -29.06 -5.19
C LEU A 162 -59.22 -28.18 -4.00
N SER A 163 -58.24 -27.76 -3.20
CA SER A 163 -58.44 -26.70 -2.21
C SER A 163 -58.65 -25.35 -2.92
N SER A 164 -59.53 -24.50 -2.39
CA SER A 164 -59.74 -23.12 -2.87
C SER A 164 -58.46 -22.28 -2.89
N LYS A 165 -57.45 -22.62 -2.07
CA LYS A 165 -56.12 -21.98 -2.08
C LYS A 165 -55.24 -22.32 -3.30
N LEU A 166 -55.66 -23.29 -4.12
CA LEU A 166 -54.95 -23.75 -5.32
C LEU A 166 -55.65 -23.32 -6.62
N LEU A 167 -56.75 -22.58 -6.52
CA LEU A 167 -57.46 -21.96 -7.63
C LEU A 167 -57.07 -20.49 -7.72
N PHE A 168 -56.66 -20.04 -8.91
CA PHE A 168 -56.30 -18.66 -9.18
C PHE A 168 -57.01 -18.14 -10.42
N ILE A 169 -57.23 -16.83 -10.48
CA ILE A 169 -57.89 -16.14 -11.59
C ILE A 169 -56.89 -15.15 -12.20
N LEU A 170 -56.69 -15.19 -13.51
CA LEU A 170 -55.79 -14.31 -14.25
C LEU A 170 -56.58 -13.58 -15.37
N PRO A 171 -56.88 -12.29 -15.20
CA PRO A 171 -57.59 -11.52 -16.21
C PRO A 171 -56.66 -11.08 -17.36
N GLN A 172 -57.11 -11.28 -18.60
CA GLN A 172 -56.44 -10.90 -19.85
C GLN A 172 -56.56 -9.38 -20.12
N SER A 173 -56.03 -8.57 -19.20
CA SER A 173 -56.05 -7.09 -19.27
C SER A 173 -54.67 -6.50 -19.53
N ASP A 174 -54.60 -5.24 -19.97
CA ASP A 174 -53.33 -4.51 -20.19
C ASP A 174 -52.40 -4.46 -18.95
N ARG A 175 -52.93 -4.75 -17.75
CA ARG A 175 -52.18 -4.78 -16.48
C ARG A 175 -51.79 -6.19 -16.00
N LEU A 176 -51.69 -7.16 -16.92
CA LEU A 176 -51.28 -8.57 -16.67
C LEU A 176 -50.12 -8.73 -15.66
N PHE A 177 -49.09 -7.89 -15.72
CA PHE A 177 -47.87 -8.02 -14.90
C PHE A 177 -48.14 -8.03 -13.38
N GLY A 178 -49.07 -7.20 -12.90
CA GLY A 178 -49.40 -7.13 -11.46
C GLY A 178 -50.07 -8.41 -10.94
N TYR A 179 -50.87 -9.07 -11.78
CA TYR A 179 -51.49 -10.36 -11.45
C TYR A 179 -50.46 -11.50 -11.50
N ILE A 180 -49.54 -11.46 -12.47
CA ILE A 180 -48.47 -12.44 -12.59
C ILE A 180 -47.56 -12.44 -11.35
N LEU A 181 -47.16 -11.28 -10.84
CA LEU A 181 -46.38 -11.20 -9.58
C LEU A 181 -47.09 -11.87 -8.38
N ARG A 182 -48.44 -11.77 -8.31
CA ARG A 182 -49.23 -12.44 -7.27
C ARG A 182 -49.31 -13.96 -7.47
N LEU A 183 -49.42 -14.42 -8.72
CA LEU A 183 -49.33 -15.84 -9.06
C LEU A 183 -47.96 -16.43 -8.69
N GLU A 184 -46.87 -15.73 -9.03
CA GLU A 184 -45.51 -16.15 -8.69
C GLU A 184 -45.30 -16.25 -7.17
N HIS A 185 -45.86 -15.30 -6.41
CA HIS A 185 -45.83 -15.38 -4.95
C HIS A 185 -46.54 -16.64 -4.44
N ALA A 186 -47.74 -16.93 -4.96
CA ALA A 186 -48.51 -18.11 -4.55
C ALA A 186 -47.83 -19.43 -4.96
N PHE A 187 -47.30 -19.53 -6.18
CA PHE A 187 -46.58 -20.72 -6.62
C PHE A 187 -45.30 -20.94 -5.81
N PHE A 188 -44.60 -19.87 -5.41
CA PHE A 188 -43.44 -19.96 -4.50
C PHE A 188 -43.85 -20.51 -3.12
N GLU A 189 -44.95 -20.06 -2.53
CA GLU A 189 -45.44 -20.62 -1.25
C GLU A 189 -45.83 -22.10 -1.35
N ILE A 190 -46.46 -22.52 -2.46
CA ILE A 190 -46.81 -23.92 -2.69
C ILE A 190 -45.53 -24.78 -2.86
N ALA A 191 -44.57 -24.30 -3.65
CA ALA A 191 -43.29 -24.98 -3.87
C ALA A 191 -42.42 -25.04 -2.59
N GLN A 192 -42.46 -24.01 -1.75
CA GLN A 192 -41.85 -24.03 -0.41
C GLN A 192 -42.36 -25.20 0.44
N ASN A 193 -43.68 -25.37 0.51
CA ASN A 193 -44.29 -26.47 1.27
C ASN A 193 -43.87 -27.85 0.72
N TYR A 194 -43.70 -27.99 -0.59
CA TYR A 194 -43.19 -29.23 -1.21
C TYR A 194 -41.79 -29.59 -0.74
N TYR A 195 -40.83 -28.66 -0.90
CA TYR A 195 -39.44 -28.92 -0.53
C TYR A 195 -39.24 -29.02 1.00
N GLN A 196 -40.05 -28.34 1.82
CA GLN A 196 -40.06 -28.55 3.26
C GLN A 196 -40.52 -29.97 3.65
N ASN A 197 -41.44 -30.57 2.90
CA ASN A 197 -41.87 -31.95 3.13
C ASN A 197 -40.80 -32.96 2.67
N GLU A 198 -40.17 -32.77 1.50
CA GLU A 198 -39.02 -33.58 1.08
C GLU A 198 -37.83 -33.46 2.07
N LEU A 199 -37.58 -32.27 2.64
CA LEU A 199 -36.57 -32.05 3.68
C LEU A 199 -36.89 -32.85 4.96
N LYS A 200 -38.16 -32.89 5.40
CA LYS A 200 -38.61 -33.74 6.52
C LYS A 200 -38.40 -35.22 6.20
N MET A 201 -38.79 -35.68 5.01
CA MET A 201 -38.60 -37.09 4.59
C MET A 201 -37.11 -37.48 4.53
N ALA A 202 -36.24 -36.58 4.04
CA ALA A 202 -34.80 -36.79 4.06
C ALA A 202 -34.24 -36.86 5.48
N LYS A 203 -34.78 -36.07 6.42
CA LYS A 203 -34.44 -36.14 7.84
C LYS A 203 -34.83 -37.49 8.45
N THR A 204 -36.10 -37.90 8.33
CA THR A 204 -36.58 -39.20 8.88
C THR A 204 -35.76 -40.38 8.36
N LYS A 205 -35.41 -40.39 7.07
CA LYS A 205 -34.55 -41.42 6.47
C LYS A 205 -33.12 -41.41 7.00
N LYS A 206 -32.58 -40.25 7.39
CA LYS A 206 -31.25 -40.14 8.00
C LYS A 206 -31.26 -40.62 9.45
N ASP A 207 -32.27 -40.21 10.21
CA ASP A 207 -32.40 -40.52 11.63
C ASP A 207 -32.70 -42.01 11.87
N ALA A 208 -33.20 -42.74 10.85
CA ALA A 208 -33.38 -44.19 10.85
C ALA A 208 -32.10 -45.01 10.54
N LEU A 209 -30.96 -44.38 10.24
CA LEU A 209 -29.71 -45.06 9.90
C LEU A 209 -28.72 -45.08 11.07
N SER A 210 -28.00 -46.20 11.24
CA SER A 210 -26.84 -46.25 12.13
C SER A 210 -25.66 -45.46 11.55
N ARG A 211 -25.08 -44.57 12.36
CA ARG A 211 -23.97 -43.68 11.96
C ARG A 211 -22.68 -44.44 11.62
N SER A 212 -22.38 -45.52 12.33
CA SER A 212 -21.15 -46.31 12.11
C SER A 212 -21.24 -47.23 10.89
N VAL A 213 -22.40 -47.86 10.66
CA VAL A 213 -22.58 -48.86 9.59
C VAL A 213 -22.82 -48.19 8.23
N SER A 214 -23.52 -47.05 8.20
CA SER A 214 -24.03 -46.45 6.96
C SER A 214 -23.48 -45.05 6.69
N GLN A 215 -22.19 -44.81 6.97
CA GLN A 215 -21.55 -43.49 6.84
C GLN A 215 -21.80 -42.82 5.47
N ARG A 216 -21.61 -43.56 4.36
CA ARG A 216 -21.87 -43.06 2.99
C ARG A 216 -23.31 -42.57 2.80
N LEU A 217 -24.29 -43.31 3.33
CA LEU A 217 -25.71 -42.92 3.28
C LEU A 217 -25.98 -41.70 4.18
N TYR A 218 -25.31 -41.58 5.32
CA TYR A 218 -25.46 -40.43 6.22
C TYR A 218 -24.96 -39.13 5.56
N VAL A 219 -23.82 -39.19 4.84
CA VAL A 219 -23.32 -38.09 3.99
C VAL A 219 -24.32 -37.79 2.88
N ARG A 220 -24.81 -38.81 2.16
CA ARG A 220 -25.82 -38.67 1.09
C ARG A 220 -27.07 -37.94 1.59
N TYR A 221 -27.66 -38.36 2.71
CA TYR A 221 -28.87 -37.73 3.23
C TYR A 221 -28.60 -36.32 3.78
N SER A 222 -27.46 -36.06 4.41
CA SER A 222 -27.08 -34.72 4.87
C SER A 222 -26.86 -33.74 3.71
N PHE A 223 -26.26 -34.20 2.59
CA PHE A 223 -26.17 -33.40 1.35
C PHE A 223 -27.57 -33.07 0.80
N LYS A 224 -28.48 -34.06 0.75
CA LYS A 224 -29.86 -33.84 0.31
C LYS A 224 -30.60 -32.82 1.17
N GLN A 225 -30.40 -32.86 2.50
CA GLN A 225 -30.96 -31.84 3.40
C GLN A 225 -30.44 -30.44 3.06
N GLY A 226 -29.12 -30.29 2.83
CA GLY A 226 -28.55 -29.01 2.40
C GLY A 226 -29.13 -28.50 1.07
N PHE A 227 -29.28 -29.40 0.08
CA PHE A 227 -29.80 -29.06 -1.25
C PHE A 227 -31.30 -28.70 -1.22
N PHE A 228 -32.10 -29.37 -0.40
CA PHE A 228 -33.50 -28.99 -0.20
C PHE A 228 -33.63 -27.67 0.58
N SER A 229 -32.77 -27.39 1.57
CA SER A 229 -32.72 -26.07 2.22
C SER A 229 -32.33 -24.96 1.23
N GLU A 230 -31.41 -25.20 0.29
CA GLU A 230 -31.12 -24.26 -0.81
C GLU A 230 -32.36 -23.99 -1.68
N LEU A 231 -33.11 -25.03 -2.05
CA LEU A 231 -34.37 -24.89 -2.82
C LEU A 231 -35.45 -24.12 -2.01
N CYS A 232 -35.56 -24.38 -0.70
CA CYS A 232 -36.39 -23.61 0.23
C CYS A 232 -35.90 -22.16 0.47
N GLN A 233 -34.80 -21.71 -0.15
CA GLN A 233 -34.20 -20.39 0.10
C GLN A 233 -33.83 -20.16 1.58
N ASP A 234 -33.46 -21.22 2.30
CA ASP A 234 -32.85 -21.19 3.63
C ASP A 234 -31.34 -21.45 3.51
N PRO A 235 -30.52 -20.42 3.21
CA PRO A 235 -29.10 -20.60 3.00
C PRO A 235 -28.33 -20.88 4.31
N LEU A 236 -28.89 -20.52 5.48
CA LEU A 236 -28.28 -20.78 6.78
C LEU A 236 -28.47 -22.25 7.20
N GLY A 237 -29.68 -22.80 7.02
CA GLY A 237 -29.94 -24.23 7.17
C GLY A 237 -29.15 -25.06 6.17
N ALA A 238 -29.08 -24.62 4.90
CA ALA A 238 -28.26 -25.27 3.87
C ALA A 238 -26.79 -25.33 4.29
N LEU A 239 -26.21 -24.21 4.71
CA LEU A 239 -24.83 -24.14 5.20
C LEU A 239 -24.57 -25.07 6.39
N ARG A 240 -25.52 -25.17 7.33
CA ARG A 240 -25.44 -26.09 8.47
C ARG A 240 -25.42 -27.55 8.01
N TYR A 241 -26.34 -27.95 7.12
CA TYR A 241 -26.42 -29.33 6.65
C TYR A 241 -25.23 -29.72 5.77
N TYR A 242 -24.69 -28.81 4.95
CA TYR A 242 -23.46 -29.08 4.20
C TYR A 242 -22.24 -29.19 5.11
N LYS A 243 -22.09 -28.33 6.14
CA LYS A 243 -21.03 -28.47 7.15
C LYS A 243 -21.15 -29.81 7.90
N GLN A 244 -22.37 -30.26 8.23
CA GLN A 244 -22.60 -31.59 8.81
C GLN A 244 -22.20 -32.71 7.83
N ALA A 245 -22.64 -32.66 6.58
CA ALA A 245 -22.29 -33.65 5.56
C ALA A 245 -20.77 -33.75 5.36
N TYR A 246 -20.06 -32.61 5.39
CA TYR A 246 -18.62 -32.54 5.29
C TYR A 246 -17.91 -33.18 6.50
N GLN A 247 -18.36 -32.90 7.72
CA GLN A 247 -17.82 -33.55 8.92
C GLN A 247 -17.95 -35.08 8.85
N MET A 248 -19.11 -35.59 8.45
CA MET A 248 -19.35 -37.04 8.34
C MET A 248 -18.56 -37.67 7.17
N LEU A 249 -18.22 -36.90 6.13
CA LEU A 249 -17.34 -37.36 5.05
C LEU A 249 -15.91 -37.58 5.56
N LEU A 250 -15.42 -36.75 6.49
CA LEU A 250 -14.07 -36.91 7.07
C LEU A 250 -13.96 -38.09 8.04
N GLU A 251 -15.09 -38.61 8.54
CA GLU A 251 -15.18 -39.83 9.39
C GLU A 251 -15.10 -41.13 8.56
N ILE A 252 -15.16 -41.05 7.23
CA ILE A 252 -15.01 -42.22 6.34
C ILE A 252 -13.52 -42.49 6.11
N GLU A 253 -13.08 -43.70 6.43
CA GLU A 253 -11.70 -44.11 6.15
C GLU A 253 -11.43 -44.15 4.64
N PRO A 254 -10.35 -43.51 4.15
CA PRO A 254 -10.08 -43.37 2.73
C PRO A 254 -9.45 -44.65 2.14
N ALA A 255 -10.25 -45.70 1.96
CA ALA A 255 -9.84 -46.87 1.20
C ALA A 255 -9.41 -46.45 -0.23
N GLU A 256 -8.34 -47.06 -0.75
CA GLU A 256 -7.62 -46.63 -1.97
C GLU A 256 -8.55 -46.40 -3.18
N HIS A 257 -9.55 -47.27 -3.36
CA HIS A 257 -10.53 -47.22 -4.46
C HIS A 257 -11.65 -46.17 -4.26
N ALA A 258 -11.81 -45.63 -3.05
CA ALA A 258 -12.84 -44.67 -2.67
C ALA A 258 -12.32 -43.23 -2.48
N VAL A 259 -10.99 -43.04 -2.46
CA VAL A 259 -10.38 -41.71 -2.26
C VAL A 259 -10.86 -40.68 -3.27
N THR A 260 -11.05 -41.08 -4.54
CA THR A 260 -11.56 -40.22 -5.62
C THR A 260 -13.03 -39.81 -5.41
N GLU A 261 -13.90 -40.74 -4.97
CA GLU A 261 -15.27 -40.42 -4.57
C GLU A 261 -15.28 -39.41 -3.41
N LEU A 262 -14.49 -39.65 -2.36
CA LEU A 262 -14.39 -38.75 -1.21
C LEU A 262 -13.85 -37.36 -1.60
N LYS A 263 -12.85 -37.27 -2.49
CA LYS A 263 -12.31 -36.01 -3.02
C LYS A 263 -13.36 -35.22 -3.81
N VAL A 264 -14.12 -35.87 -4.69
CA VAL A 264 -15.14 -35.21 -5.52
C VAL A 264 -16.29 -34.70 -4.65
N ILE A 265 -16.85 -35.55 -3.78
CA ILE A 265 -17.93 -35.14 -2.87
C ILE A 265 -17.44 -34.09 -1.87
N GLY A 266 -16.21 -34.20 -1.39
CA GLY A 266 -15.56 -33.20 -0.54
C GLY A 266 -15.43 -31.84 -1.25
N GLY A 267 -15.01 -31.84 -2.51
CA GLY A 267 -14.97 -30.63 -3.35
C GLY A 267 -16.35 -30.03 -3.60
N PHE A 268 -17.38 -30.85 -3.82
CA PHE A 268 -18.77 -30.36 -4.01
C PHE A 268 -19.31 -29.69 -2.74
N LEU A 269 -19.06 -30.30 -1.57
CA LEU A 269 -19.44 -29.74 -0.28
C LEU A 269 -18.66 -28.45 0.02
N THR A 270 -17.35 -28.43 -0.22
CA THR A 270 -16.50 -27.25 -0.06
C THR A 270 -16.97 -26.11 -0.96
N TYR A 271 -17.29 -26.38 -2.23
CA TYR A 271 -17.86 -25.40 -3.15
C TYR A 271 -19.14 -24.77 -2.60
N LYS A 272 -20.11 -25.58 -2.17
CA LYS A 272 -21.38 -25.08 -1.61
C LYS A 272 -21.16 -24.30 -0.31
N ILE A 273 -20.32 -24.79 0.60
CA ILE A 273 -20.00 -24.12 1.88
C ILE A 273 -19.33 -22.77 1.62
N CYS A 274 -18.29 -22.71 0.78
CA CYS A 274 -17.58 -21.48 0.45
C CYS A 274 -18.48 -20.45 -0.27
N ASN A 275 -19.29 -20.89 -1.24
CA ASN A 275 -20.25 -20.03 -1.96
C ASN A 275 -21.29 -19.43 -1.00
N LEU A 276 -21.87 -20.24 -0.09
CA LEU A 276 -22.81 -19.76 0.92
C LEU A 276 -22.14 -18.83 1.94
N CYS A 277 -20.92 -19.12 2.40
CA CYS A 277 -20.15 -18.23 3.27
C CYS A 277 -19.88 -16.86 2.61
N PHE A 278 -19.51 -16.84 1.32
CA PHE A 278 -19.33 -15.59 0.58
C PHE A 278 -20.65 -14.82 0.40
N LYS A 279 -21.77 -15.49 0.08
CA LYS A 279 -23.11 -14.86 0.00
C LYS A 279 -23.55 -14.22 1.33
N HIS A 280 -23.05 -14.71 2.46
CA HIS A 280 -23.33 -14.18 3.80
C HIS A 280 -22.26 -13.22 4.33
N ASN A 281 -21.36 -12.71 3.47
CA ASN A 281 -20.24 -11.83 3.86
C ASN A 281 -19.33 -12.41 4.97
N LYS A 282 -19.11 -13.73 4.95
CA LYS A 282 -18.20 -14.45 5.87
C LYS A 282 -16.97 -15.00 5.11
N PRO A 283 -16.07 -14.15 4.61
CA PRO A 283 -14.89 -14.60 3.87
C PRO A 283 -13.93 -15.43 4.73
N ILE A 284 -13.78 -15.11 6.02
CA ILE A 284 -12.87 -15.80 6.95
C ILE A 284 -13.31 -17.26 7.16
N ASP A 285 -14.61 -17.52 7.31
CA ASP A 285 -15.19 -18.87 7.36
C ASP A 285 -14.91 -19.65 6.06
N SER A 286 -15.04 -18.98 4.90
CA SER A 286 -14.78 -19.57 3.59
C SER A 286 -13.29 -19.96 3.42
N LEU A 287 -12.39 -19.03 3.74
CA LEU A 287 -10.92 -19.20 3.65
C LEU A 287 -10.42 -20.29 4.62
N SER A 288 -10.90 -20.29 5.87
CA SER A 288 -10.51 -21.29 6.87
C SER A 288 -11.06 -22.69 6.58
N HIS A 289 -12.27 -22.78 6.03
CA HIS A 289 -12.82 -24.05 5.56
C HIS A 289 -12.03 -24.61 4.37
N PHE A 290 -11.74 -23.78 3.36
CA PHE A 290 -10.97 -24.19 2.18
C PHE A 290 -9.55 -24.65 2.54
N ARG A 291 -8.84 -23.95 3.43
CA ARG A 291 -7.51 -24.39 3.91
C ARG A 291 -7.56 -25.78 4.54
N ARG A 292 -8.46 -25.99 5.53
CA ARG A 292 -8.66 -27.30 6.18
C ARG A 292 -9.04 -28.41 5.17
N HIS A 293 -9.79 -28.07 4.12
CA HIS A 293 -10.13 -29.01 3.06
C HIS A 293 -8.90 -29.46 2.27
N ILE A 294 -8.08 -28.51 1.81
CA ILE A 294 -6.84 -28.82 1.12
C ILE A 294 -5.88 -29.58 2.04
N ASP A 295 -5.66 -29.13 3.28
CA ASP A 295 -4.73 -29.77 4.22
C ASP A 295 -5.07 -31.25 4.47
N TYR A 296 -6.36 -31.60 4.58
CA TYR A 296 -6.82 -32.98 4.79
C TYR A 296 -6.67 -33.90 3.56
N PHE A 297 -6.87 -33.37 2.34
CA PHE A 297 -6.83 -34.16 1.10
C PHE A 297 -5.49 -34.10 0.35
N LYS A 298 -4.63 -33.12 0.63
CA LYS A 298 -3.33 -32.93 -0.06
C LYS A 298 -2.39 -34.13 0.07
N GLY A 299 -2.39 -34.80 1.24
CA GLY A 299 -1.62 -36.03 1.47
C GLY A 299 -2.27 -37.31 0.95
N LYS A 300 -3.52 -37.26 0.48
CA LYS A 300 -4.30 -38.43 0.05
C LYS A 300 -4.23 -38.59 -1.46
N THR A 301 -3.03 -38.77 -2.02
CA THR A 301 -2.80 -38.81 -3.49
C THR A 301 -3.71 -39.82 -4.20
N GLY A 302 -3.78 -41.05 -3.70
CA GLY A 302 -4.56 -42.16 -4.27
C GLY A 302 -3.62 -43.23 -4.82
N THR A 303 -4.03 -43.90 -5.91
CA THR A 303 -3.16 -44.84 -6.63
C THR A 303 -1.97 -44.11 -7.25
N TYR A 304 -0.74 -44.46 -6.85
CA TYR A 304 0.50 -43.79 -7.27
C TYR A 304 0.68 -43.68 -8.80
N GLU A 305 0.19 -44.66 -9.55
CA GLU A 305 0.26 -44.71 -11.02
C GLU A 305 -0.51 -43.58 -11.72
N VAL A 306 -1.42 -42.90 -11.04
CA VAL A 306 -2.30 -41.86 -11.62
C VAL A 306 -2.19 -40.54 -10.84
N GLU A 307 -0.98 -40.20 -10.37
CA GLU A 307 -0.75 -39.02 -9.52
C GLU A 307 -1.14 -37.69 -10.20
N PHE A 308 -1.06 -37.60 -11.53
CA PHE A 308 -1.54 -36.44 -12.29
C PHE A 308 -3.02 -36.11 -12.02
N GLU A 309 -3.86 -37.11 -11.71
CA GLU A 309 -5.28 -36.93 -11.36
C GLU A 309 -5.44 -36.15 -10.05
N HIS A 310 -4.52 -36.37 -9.09
CA HIS A 310 -4.50 -35.61 -7.83
C HIS A 310 -4.15 -34.14 -8.06
N PHE A 311 -3.16 -33.87 -8.91
CA PHE A 311 -2.79 -32.49 -9.27
C PHE A 311 -3.85 -31.80 -10.12
N ALA A 312 -4.56 -32.54 -11.00
CA ALA A 312 -5.74 -32.06 -11.70
C ALA A 312 -6.85 -31.61 -10.72
N TRP A 313 -7.13 -32.43 -9.72
CA TRP A 313 -8.10 -32.11 -8.67
C TRP A 313 -7.65 -30.90 -7.83
N LEU A 314 -6.40 -30.87 -7.35
CA LEU A 314 -5.85 -29.76 -6.56
C LEU A 314 -5.91 -28.43 -7.32
N ALA A 315 -5.38 -28.39 -8.55
CA ALA A 315 -5.40 -27.20 -9.40
C ALA A 315 -6.82 -26.65 -9.55
N ARG A 316 -7.79 -27.54 -9.75
CA ARG A 316 -9.18 -27.15 -9.97
C ARG A 316 -9.92 -26.75 -8.69
N GLN A 317 -9.60 -27.32 -7.53
CA GLN A 317 -10.08 -26.80 -6.24
C GLN A 317 -9.64 -25.35 -6.02
N PHE A 318 -8.36 -25.05 -6.26
CA PHE A 318 -7.81 -23.70 -6.13
C PHE A 318 -8.41 -22.72 -7.16
N TRP A 319 -8.56 -23.13 -8.42
CA TRP A 319 -9.20 -22.33 -9.46
C TRP A 319 -10.66 -22.02 -9.10
N VAL A 320 -11.49 -23.03 -8.80
CA VAL A 320 -12.90 -22.82 -8.46
C VAL A 320 -13.06 -21.93 -7.22
N PHE A 321 -12.19 -22.06 -6.22
CA PHE A 321 -12.20 -21.17 -5.06
C PHE A 321 -11.82 -19.72 -5.43
N ALA A 322 -10.86 -19.54 -6.34
CA ALA A 322 -10.49 -18.22 -6.87
C ALA A 322 -11.66 -17.57 -7.62
N ASP A 323 -12.35 -18.31 -8.51
CA ASP A 323 -13.54 -17.85 -9.23
C ASP A 323 -14.67 -17.43 -8.25
N LEU A 324 -14.93 -18.23 -7.22
CA LEU A 324 -15.91 -17.90 -6.18
C LEU A 324 -15.54 -16.64 -5.39
N PHE A 325 -14.25 -16.47 -5.07
CA PHE A 325 -13.77 -15.32 -4.32
C PHE A 325 -13.81 -14.05 -5.18
N GLU A 326 -13.41 -14.13 -6.46
CA GLU A 326 -13.57 -13.01 -7.41
C GLU A 326 -15.04 -12.61 -7.60
N ALA A 327 -15.94 -13.58 -7.77
CA ALA A 327 -17.38 -13.32 -7.86
C ALA A 327 -17.97 -12.70 -6.58
N ALA A 328 -17.33 -12.88 -5.42
CA ALA A 328 -17.68 -12.20 -4.17
C ALA A 328 -17.14 -10.75 -4.14
N VAL A 329 -15.90 -10.52 -4.59
CA VAL A 329 -15.30 -9.18 -4.71
C VAL A 329 -16.12 -8.30 -5.67
N GLN A 330 -16.54 -8.85 -6.82
CA GLN A 330 -17.43 -8.16 -7.77
C GLN A 330 -18.79 -7.78 -7.18
N LYS A 331 -19.23 -8.42 -6.09
CA LYS A 331 -20.47 -8.13 -5.36
C LYS A 331 -20.29 -7.18 -4.17
N GLY A 332 -19.10 -6.57 -4.03
CA GLY A 332 -18.81 -5.58 -2.98
C GLY A 332 -18.01 -6.11 -1.79
N LEU A 333 -17.45 -7.34 -1.85
CA LEU A 333 -16.56 -7.82 -0.80
C LEU A 333 -15.19 -7.11 -0.86
N VAL A 334 -14.87 -6.34 0.19
CA VAL A 334 -13.59 -5.65 0.33
C VAL A 334 -12.46 -6.67 0.63
N THR A 335 -11.36 -6.57 -0.11
CA THR A 335 -10.19 -7.48 0.00
C THR A 335 -8.90 -6.70 0.24
N GLY A 336 -8.06 -7.20 1.14
CA GLY A 336 -6.74 -6.64 1.43
C GLY A 336 -5.63 -7.24 0.55
N GLN A 337 -4.45 -6.61 0.54
CA GLN A 337 -3.29 -7.03 -0.27
C GLN A 337 -2.83 -8.48 -0.03
N THR A 338 -3.11 -9.06 1.13
CA THR A 338 -2.71 -10.42 1.52
C THR A 338 -3.83 -11.47 1.37
N GLN A 339 -5.06 -11.05 1.06
CA GLN A 339 -6.24 -11.92 1.00
C GLN A 339 -7.11 -11.54 -0.20
N HIS A 340 -6.70 -11.99 -1.39
CA HIS A 340 -7.38 -11.73 -2.65
C HIS A 340 -7.28 -12.94 -3.61
N PRO A 341 -8.11 -13.05 -4.67
CA PRO A 341 -8.17 -14.24 -5.52
C PRO A 341 -6.87 -14.59 -6.25
N GLY A 342 -6.04 -13.60 -6.61
CA GLY A 342 -4.78 -13.79 -7.35
C GLY A 342 -3.83 -14.86 -6.82
N PHE A 343 -3.69 -15.02 -5.50
CA PHE A 343 -2.87 -16.09 -4.91
C PHE A 343 -3.41 -17.48 -5.24
N TYR A 344 -4.74 -17.65 -5.23
CA TYR A 344 -5.39 -18.92 -5.52
C TYR A 344 -5.29 -19.30 -6.99
N TYR A 345 -5.41 -18.34 -7.91
CA TYR A 345 -5.13 -18.55 -9.33
C TYR A 345 -3.66 -18.93 -9.59
N GLN A 346 -2.71 -18.30 -8.90
CA GLN A 346 -1.29 -18.65 -9.01
C GLN A 346 -1.03 -20.09 -8.53
N THR A 347 -1.52 -20.47 -7.34
CA THR A 347 -1.35 -21.84 -6.83
C THR A 347 -2.08 -22.88 -7.69
N ALA A 348 -3.20 -22.53 -8.32
CA ALA A 348 -3.83 -23.38 -9.34
C ALA A 348 -2.92 -23.60 -10.56
N ALA A 349 -2.25 -22.56 -11.04
CA ALA A 349 -1.30 -22.65 -12.14
C ALA A 349 -0.06 -23.49 -11.76
N GLU A 350 0.45 -23.36 -10.54
CA GLU A 350 1.56 -24.16 -10.01
C GLU A 350 1.22 -25.67 -9.99
N TYR A 351 0.02 -26.04 -9.52
CA TYR A 351 -0.43 -27.44 -9.60
C TYR A 351 -0.70 -27.92 -11.03
N MET A 352 -1.13 -27.05 -11.95
CA MET A 352 -1.23 -27.41 -13.39
C MET A 352 0.14 -27.63 -14.04
N ILE A 353 1.20 -26.94 -13.58
CA ILE A 353 2.58 -27.19 -14.04
C ILE A 353 3.05 -28.57 -13.55
N GLN A 354 2.80 -28.92 -12.28
CA GLN A 354 3.11 -30.26 -11.74
C GLN A 354 2.33 -31.37 -12.46
N ARG A 355 1.04 -31.15 -12.77
CA ARG A 355 0.23 -32.04 -13.62
C ARG A 355 0.87 -32.21 -15.01
N LYS A 356 1.31 -31.12 -15.66
CA LYS A 356 1.98 -31.13 -16.97
C LYS A 356 3.29 -31.91 -16.94
N GLU A 357 4.08 -31.81 -15.87
CA GLU A 357 5.34 -32.55 -15.72
C GLU A 357 5.09 -34.07 -15.64
N LEU A 358 4.13 -34.50 -14.81
CA LEU A 358 3.73 -35.91 -14.70
C LEU A 358 3.10 -36.44 -16.00
N GLY A 359 2.23 -35.64 -16.63
CA GLY A 359 1.54 -35.98 -17.87
C GLY A 359 2.50 -36.28 -19.04
N ARG A 360 3.64 -35.58 -19.11
CA ARG A 360 4.67 -35.84 -20.15
C ARG A 360 5.28 -37.24 -20.03
N THR A 361 5.52 -37.71 -18.80
CA THR A 361 6.03 -39.06 -18.53
C THR A 361 5.00 -40.13 -18.90
N THR A 362 3.70 -39.86 -18.65
CA THR A 362 2.63 -40.84 -18.89
C THR A 362 2.23 -40.98 -20.36
N VAL A 363 2.32 -39.91 -21.16
CA VAL A 363 2.01 -39.99 -22.61
C VAL A 363 2.95 -40.95 -23.34
N SER A 364 4.22 -41.07 -22.89
CA SER A 364 5.18 -42.03 -23.44
C SER A 364 4.83 -43.50 -23.17
N LEU A 365 3.91 -43.79 -22.24
CA LEU A 365 3.44 -45.14 -21.91
C LEU A 365 2.12 -45.49 -22.63
N ALA A 366 1.49 -44.53 -23.31
CA ALA A 366 0.16 -44.68 -23.90
C ALA A 366 0.18 -45.11 -25.38
N SER A 367 1.36 -45.26 -26.00
CA SER A 367 1.54 -45.49 -27.44
C SER A 367 1.16 -46.88 -27.96
N ASP A 368 0.88 -47.85 -27.08
CA ASP A 368 0.52 -49.22 -27.50
C ASP A 368 -0.98 -49.43 -27.73
N GLY A 369 -1.36 -49.57 -29.01
CA GLY A 369 -2.57 -50.29 -29.45
C GLY A 369 -3.91 -49.52 -29.45
N GLN A 370 -4.66 -49.69 -30.55
CA GLN A 370 -5.90 -48.98 -30.91
C GLN A 370 -7.16 -49.32 -30.06
N THR A 371 -8.25 -48.61 -30.37
CA THR A 371 -9.72 -48.87 -30.26
C THR A 371 -10.21 -50.06 -29.41
N ASP A 372 -11.32 -49.99 -28.65
CA ASP A 372 -12.38 -48.97 -28.53
C ASP A 372 -12.91 -48.93 -27.08
N GLY A 373 -13.69 -47.91 -26.72
CA GLY A 373 -14.51 -47.94 -25.51
C GLY A 373 -14.63 -46.61 -24.77
N THR A 374 -15.81 -46.00 -24.85
CA THR A 374 -16.30 -45.04 -23.86
C THR A 374 -16.30 -45.72 -22.50
N TRP A 375 -15.68 -45.13 -21.47
CA TRP A 375 -15.71 -45.71 -20.12
C TRP A 375 -17.16 -45.87 -19.65
N PRO A 376 -17.57 -47.03 -19.10
CA PRO A 376 -18.97 -47.29 -18.77
C PRO A 376 -19.55 -46.21 -17.84
N PRO A 377 -20.84 -45.82 -18.03
CA PRO A 377 -21.45 -44.72 -17.29
C PRO A 377 -21.54 -45.05 -15.80
N VAL A 378 -20.80 -44.31 -14.98
CA VAL A 378 -20.75 -44.54 -13.54
C VAL A 378 -21.98 -43.94 -12.85
N LYS A 379 -22.61 -44.71 -11.96
CA LYS A 379 -23.86 -44.42 -11.26
C LYS A 379 -23.71 -43.29 -10.21
N TYR A 380 -22.50 -43.11 -9.67
CA TYR A 380 -22.19 -42.17 -8.60
C TYR A 380 -21.04 -41.21 -8.98
N TYR A 381 -21.05 -39.99 -8.44
CA TYR A 381 -19.99 -38.99 -8.67
C TYR A 381 -18.65 -39.42 -8.06
N GLY A 382 -17.55 -39.25 -8.80
CA GLY A 382 -16.18 -39.54 -8.34
C GLY A 382 -15.82 -41.02 -8.23
N GLN A 383 -16.81 -41.93 -8.22
CA GLN A 383 -16.57 -43.38 -8.34
C GLN A 383 -15.88 -43.69 -9.68
N ARG A 384 -14.93 -44.62 -9.65
CA ARG A 384 -14.08 -44.99 -10.80
C ARG A 384 -14.32 -46.43 -11.28
N LEU A 385 -14.68 -47.33 -10.38
CA LEU A 385 -14.94 -48.76 -10.63
C LEU A 385 -16.42 -49.09 -10.32
N PRO A 386 -17.08 -49.97 -11.08
CA PRO A 386 -18.42 -50.47 -10.74
C PRO A 386 -18.38 -51.21 -9.39
N GLY A 387 -19.37 -50.95 -8.51
CA GLY A 387 -19.44 -51.60 -7.19
C GLY A 387 -19.92 -53.05 -7.20
N GLU A 388 -20.36 -53.55 -8.35
CA GLU A 388 -21.03 -54.86 -8.53
C GLU A 388 -20.11 -55.88 -9.24
N ALA A 389 -18.78 -55.68 -9.19
CA ALA A 389 -17.78 -56.43 -9.97
C ALA A 389 -16.91 -57.36 -9.11
N ASP A 390 -16.82 -58.65 -9.51
CA ASP A 390 -16.04 -59.67 -8.82
C ASP A 390 -14.54 -59.34 -8.74
N HIS A 391 -13.86 -59.79 -7.67
CA HIS A 391 -12.43 -59.56 -7.44
C HIS A 391 -11.53 -59.91 -8.63
N ALA A 392 -11.82 -60.98 -9.39
CA ALA A 392 -11.07 -61.36 -10.58
C ALA A 392 -11.24 -60.34 -11.73
N SER A 393 -12.45 -59.80 -11.90
CA SER A 393 -12.73 -58.77 -12.91
C SER A 393 -12.14 -57.40 -12.55
N MET A 394 -11.98 -57.10 -11.26
CA MET A 394 -11.48 -55.81 -10.77
C MET A 394 -10.04 -55.50 -11.22
N ALA A 395 -9.19 -56.51 -11.43
CA ALA A 395 -7.86 -56.29 -12.01
C ALA A 395 -7.94 -55.80 -13.47
N VAL A 396 -8.84 -56.39 -14.27
CA VAL A 396 -9.09 -56.00 -15.67
C VAL A 396 -9.68 -54.59 -15.73
N TYR A 397 -10.66 -54.27 -14.88
CA TYR A 397 -11.22 -52.92 -14.80
C TYR A 397 -10.17 -51.88 -14.38
N LYS A 398 -9.30 -52.17 -13.40
CA LYS A 398 -8.20 -51.27 -13.02
C LYS A 398 -7.24 -50.99 -14.18
N ALA A 399 -6.85 -52.01 -14.95
CA ALA A 399 -5.97 -51.84 -16.10
C ALA A 399 -6.64 -51.02 -17.24
N ALA A 400 -7.90 -51.33 -17.55
CA ALA A 400 -8.68 -50.60 -18.56
C ALA A 400 -8.90 -49.13 -18.17
N LEU A 401 -9.21 -48.86 -16.89
CA LEU A 401 -9.35 -47.51 -16.34
C LEU A 401 -8.05 -46.71 -16.51
N ARG A 402 -6.91 -47.33 -16.19
CA ARG A 402 -5.59 -46.70 -16.33
C ARG A 402 -5.33 -46.27 -17.77
N LYS A 403 -5.60 -47.15 -18.75
CA LYS A 403 -5.45 -46.84 -20.19
C LYS A 403 -6.41 -45.73 -20.64
N TYR A 404 -7.64 -45.70 -20.12
CA TYR A 404 -8.59 -44.62 -20.38
C TYR A 404 -8.10 -43.27 -19.81
N LEU A 405 -7.64 -43.24 -18.56
CA LEU A 405 -7.17 -42.01 -17.90
C LEU A 405 -5.93 -41.43 -18.58
N TYR A 406 -4.93 -42.25 -18.95
CA TYR A 406 -3.76 -41.76 -19.70
C TYR A 406 -4.12 -41.20 -21.08
N ARG A 407 -5.07 -41.83 -21.80
CA ARG A 407 -5.57 -41.32 -23.09
C ARG A 407 -6.29 -39.98 -22.94
N HIS A 408 -7.06 -39.80 -21.87
CA HIS A 408 -7.71 -38.52 -21.55
C HIS A 408 -6.69 -37.45 -21.14
N GLU A 409 -5.63 -37.82 -20.41
CA GLU A 409 -4.56 -36.91 -20.02
C GLU A 409 -3.71 -36.45 -21.22
N ALA A 410 -3.59 -37.29 -22.25
CA ALA A 410 -2.92 -36.95 -23.50
C ALA A 410 -3.63 -35.87 -24.35
N SER A 411 -4.94 -35.67 -24.17
CA SER A 411 -5.71 -34.65 -24.92
C SER A 411 -5.76 -33.28 -24.24
N VAL A 412 -5.21 -33.13 -23.03
CA VAL A 412 -5.25 -31.89 -22.25
C VAL A 412 -4.25 -30.86 -22.78
N ASN A 413 -4.72 -29.68 -23.19
CA ASN A 413 -3.86 -28.54 -23.52
C ASN A 413 -3.42 -27.80 -22.25
N TYR A 414 -2.37 -28.29 -21.59
CA TYR A 414 -1.85 -27.70 -20.35
C TYR A 414 -1.48 -26.21 -20.49
N SER A 415 -0.79 -25.84 -21.57
CA SER A 415 -0.21 -24.50 -21.71
C SER A 415 -1.28 -23.41 -21.79
N SER A 416 -2.40 -23.67 -22.49
CA SER A 416 -3.51 -22.70 -22.55
C SER A 416 -4.19 -22.51 -21.18
N ILE A 417 -4.38 -23.59 -20.41
CA ILE A 417 -4.98 -23.54 -19.07
C ILE A 417 -4.04 -22.80 -18.09
N ILE A 418 -2.74 -23.08 -18.12
CA ILE A 418 -1.76 -22.41 -17.26
C ILE A 418 -1.70 -20.91 -17.59
N LEU A 419 -1.68 -20.52 -18.86
CA LEU A 419 -1.69 -19.11 -19.26
C LEU A 419 -2.97 -18.38 -18.84
N LEU A 420 -4.14 -19.02 -18.97
CA LEU A 420 -5.41 -18.46 -18.49
C LEU A 420 -5.35 -18.18 -16.97
N LEU A 421 -4.90 -19.14 -16.18
CA LEU A 421 -4.78 -19.01 -14.72
C LEU A 421 -3.76 -17.92 -14.34
N LEU A 422 -2.59 -17.88 -14.98
CA LEU A 422 -1.58 -16.86 -14.72
C LEU A 422 -2.03 -15.46 -15.16
N SER A 423 -2.78 -15.34 -16.26
CA SER A 423 -3.36 -14.08 -16.72
C SER A 423 -4.40 -13.55 -15.73
N ASN A 424 -5.28 -14.41 -15.23
CA ASN A 424 -6.24 -14.08 -14.18
C ASN A 424 -5.51 -13.64 -12.89
N ALA A 425 -4.47 -14.37 -12.47
CA ALA A 425 -3.62 -14.00 -11.34
C ALA A 425 -2.98 -12.61 -11.53
N LEU A 426 -2.39 -12.35 -12.70
CA LEU A 426 -1.75 -11.07 -13.06
C LEU A 426 -2.74 -9.91 -13.01
N SER A 427 -3.99 -10.11 -13.46
CA SER A 427 -5.07 -9.14 -13.37
C SER A 427 -5.36 -8.75 -11.92
N GLN A 428 -5.48 -9.73 -11.01
CA GLN A 428 -5.70 -9.45 -9.59
C GLN A 428 -4.48 -8.79 -8.93
N PHE A 429 -3.25 -9.24 -9.20
CA PHE A 429 -2.06 -8.61 -8.63
C PHE A 429 -1.85 -7.16 -9.10
N LYS A 430 -2.32 -6.80 -10.32
CA LYS A 430 -2.40 -5.41 -10.78
C LYS A 430 -3.45 -4.61 -9.98
N LYS A 431 -4.66 -5.15 -9.77
CA LYS A 431 -5.74 -4.48 -8.99
C LYS A 431 -5.34 -4.21 -7.54
N HIS A 432 -4.61 -5.12 -6.88
CA HIS A 432 -4.23 -5.00 -5.47
C HIS A 432 -2.82 -4.41 -5.23
N SER A 433 -2.19 -3.83 -6.26
CA SER A 433 -0.87 -3.16 -6.18
C SER A 433 0.31 -4.05 -5.70
N SER A 434 0.20 -5.36 -5.83
CA SER A 434 1.19 -6.35 -5.37
C SER A 434 2.40 -6.48 -6.30
N ALA A 435 3.26 -5.44 -6.31
CA ALA A 435 4.34 -5.27 -7.30
C ALA A 435 5.29 -6.46 -7.45
N ARG A 436 5.74 -7.09 -6.35
CA ARG A 436 6.67 -8.25 -6.41
C ARG A 436 6.00 -9.48 -7.05
N MET A 437 4.75 -9.78 -6.68
CA MET A 437 4.07 -10.97 -7.21
C MET A 437 3.64 -10.80 -8.67
N LYS A 438 3.33 -9.56 -9.09
CA LYS A 438 3.19 -9.21 -10.52
C LYS A 438 4.41 -9.67 -11.33
N LEU A 439 5.64 -9.42 -10.83
CA LEU A 439 6.88 -9.81 -11.53
C LEU A 439 7.06 -11.34 -11.58
N VAL A 440 6.80 -12.05 -10.48
CA VAL A 440 6.88 -13.52 -10.45
C VAL A 440 5.93 -14.14 -11.47
N VAL A 441 4.68 -13.69 -11.52
CA VAL A 441 3.69 -14.17 -12.50
C VAL A 441 4.09 -13.80 -13.94
N MET A 442 4.65 -12.62 -14.18
CA MET A 442 5.17 -12.25 -15.51
C MET A 442 6.30 -13.19 -15.98
N VAL A 443 7.23 -13.57 -15.10
CA VAL A 443 8.27 -14.56 -15.46
C VAL A 443 7.65 -15.93 -15.79
N ARG A 444 6.69 -16.40 -15.00
CA ARG A 444 5.98 -17.67 -15.29
C ARG A 444 5.20 -17.63 -16.60
N ILE A 445 4.61 -16.49 -16.96
CA ILE A 445 3.94 -16.29 -18.26
C ILE A 445 4.97 -16.38 -19.41
N ALA A 446 6.12 -15.71 -19.28
CA ALA A 446 7.18 -15.76 -20.28
C ALA A 446 7.75 -17.19 -20.48
N GLU A 447 7.91 -17.95 -19.40
CA GLU A 447 8.27 -19.38 -19.44
C GLU A 447 7.23 -20.21 -20.21
N GLN A 448 5.93 -19.99 -20.00
CA GLN A 448 4.89 -20.74 -20.75
C GLN A 448 4.82 -20.34 -22.23
N TYR A 449 4.98 -19.06 -22.58
CA TYR A 449 5.08 -18.65 -23.98
C TYR A 449 6.30 -19.27 -24.68
N PHE A 450 7.44 -19.37 -24.00
CA PHE A 450 8.60 -20.10 -24.51
C PHE A 450 8.28 -21.59 -24.78
N TYR A 451 7.54 -22.25 -23.90
CA TYR A 451 7.08 -23.64 -24.10
C TYR A 451 6.00 -23.81 -25.20
N GLN A 452 5.43 -22.72 -25.72
CA GLN A 452 4.50 -22.75 -26.87
C GLN A 452 5.15 -22.33 -28.20
N GLU A 453 6.46 -22.08 -28.20
CA GLU A 453 7.19 -21.47 -29.34
C GLU A 453 6.73 -20.02 -29.68
N GLU A 454 5.99 -19.35 -28.79
CA GLU A 454 5.56 -17.95 -28.92
C GLU A 454 6.63 -16.99 -28.38
N PHE A 455 7.83 -17.05 -28.98
CA PHE A 455 9.03 -16.38 -28.49
C PHE A 455 8.92 -14.84 -28.41
N GLU A 456 8.22 -14.21 -29.36
CA GLU A 456 8.02 -12.74 -29.39
C GLU A 456 7.25 -12.22 -28.17
N LEU A 457 6.16 -12.90 -27.79
CA LEU A 457 5.36 -12.54 -26.61
C LEU A 457 6.15 -12.76 -25.32
N SER A 458 6.98 -13.81 -25.27
CA SER A 458 7.91 -14.05 -24.17
C SER A 458 8.90 -12.87 -24.01
N LEU A 459 9.52 -12.42 -25.10
CA LEU A 459 10.44 -11.26 -25.11
C LEU A 459 9.78 -9.97 -24.61
N GLN A 460 8.56 -9.68 -25.06
CA GLN A 460 7.81 -8.50 -24.61
C GLN A 460 7.59 -8.52 -23.09
N VAL A 461 7.14 -9.65 -22.55
CA VAL A 461 6.91 -9.82 -21.10
C VAL A 461 8.22 -9.74 -20.30
N LEU A 462 9.30 -10.36 -20.79
CA LEU A 462 10.62 -10.32 -20.16
C LEU A 462 11.21 -8.91 -20.12
N SER A 463 11.05 -8.12 -21.18
CA SER A 463 11.59 -6.74 -21.24
C SER A 463 11.06 -5.85 -20.11
N HIS A 464 9.74 -5.92 -19.85
CA HIS A 464 9.10 -5.21 -18.73
C HIS A 464 9.53 -5.81 -17.38
N ALA A 465 9.63 -7.13 -17.25
CA ALA A 465 10.07 -7.76 -15.99
C ALA A 465 11.50 -7.34 -15.61
N LEU A 466 12.43 -7.37 -16.56
CA LEU A 466 13.84 -7.02 -16.37
C LEU A 466 14.06 -5.56 -15.97
N SER A 467 13.33 -4.59 -16.56
CA SER A 467 13.41 -3.18 -16.14
C SER A 467 13.14 -3.01 -14.63
N ASN A 468 12.23 -3.79 -14.07
CA ASN A 468 11.93 -3.76 -12.64
C ASN A 468 12.98 -4.53 -11.81
N PHE A 469 13.48 -5.67 -12.30
CA PHE A 469 14.54 -6.42 -11.60
C PHE A 469 15.87 -5.65 -11.52
N ARG A 470 16.22 -4.85 -12.54
CA ARG A 470 17.38 -3.94 -12.53
C ARG A 470 17.31 -2.95 -11.37
N LYS A 471 16.18 -2.21 -11.27
CA LYS A 471 15.93 -1.26 -10.17
C LYS A 471 15.99 -1.94 -8.79
N GLY A 472 15.51 -3.18 -8.69
CA GLY A 472 15.54 -3.96 -7.45
C GLY A 472 16.83 -4.72 -7.14
N ARG A 473 17.81 -4.78 -8.06
CA ARG A 473 19.10 -5.49 -7.92
C ARG A 473 18.99 -7.01 -7.65
N TRP A 474 18.01 -7.69 -8.25
CA TRP A 474 17.74 -9.14 -8.04
C TRP A 474 18.53 -10.05 -9.01
N TRP A 475 19.86 -10.11 -8.86
CA TRP A 475 20.76 -10.77 -9.83
C TRP A 475 20.40 -12.23 -10.19
N PRO A 476 20.03 -13.14 -9.26
CA PRO A 476 19.72 -14.53 -9.62
C PRO A 476 18.47 -14.68 -10.49
N LEU A 477 17.42 -13.90 -10.22
CA LEU A 477 16.21 -13.87 -11.04
C LEU A 477 16.49 -13.22 -12.40
N MET A 478 17.32 -12.19 -12.40
CA MET A 478 17.77 -11.51 -13.61
C MET A 478 18.59 -12.45 -14.51
N LYS A 479 19.51 -13.25 -13.96
CA LYS A 479 20.24 -14.31 -14.67
C LYS A 479 19.28 -15.25 -15.42
N ALA A 480 18.27 -15.78 -14.71
CA ALA A 480 17.29 -16.68 -15.30
C ALA A 480 16.47 -16.02 -16.43
N CYS A 481 16.03 -14.76 -16.23
CA CYS A 481 15.29 -13.99 -17.23
C CYS A 481 16.15 -13.64 -18.46
N VAL A 482 17.43 -13.28 -18.28
CA VAL A 482 18.37 -12.99 -19.37
C VAL A 482 18.71 -14.28 -20.13
N ALA A 483 18.91 -15.41 -19.46
CA ALA A 483 19.12 -16.71 -20.10
C ALA A 483 17.90 -17.14 -20.96
N LEU A 484 16.67 -16.91 -20.46
CA LEU A 484 15.47 -17.13 -21.25
C LEU A 484 15.35 -16.14 -22.41
N GLY A 485 15.69 -14.87 -22.19
CA GLY A 485 15.72 -13.81 -23.20
C GLY A 485 16.68 -14.10 -24.35
N LEU A 486 17.90 -14.58 -24.07
CA LEU A 486 18.86 -15.04 -25.08
C LEU A 486 18.27 -16.14 -25.97
N ARG A 487 17.66 -17.17 -25.37
CA ARG A 487 17.01 -18.27 -26.11
C ARG A 487 15.86 -17.77 -27.00
N CYS A 488 15.03 -16.86 -26.48
CA CYS A 488 13.92 -16.30 -27.26
C CYS A 488 14.42 -15.41 -28.41
N ALA A 489 15.37 -14.51 -28.13
CA ALA A 489 15.94 -13.60 -29.14
C ALA A 489 16.72 -14.35 -30.22
N PHE A 490 17.38 -15.46 -29.87
CA PHE A 490 17.94 -16.39 -30.85
C PHE A 490 16.84 -16.99 -31.71
N ALA A 491 15.75 -17.49 -31.10
CA ALA A 491 14.67 -18.16 -31.81
C ALA A 491 13.86 -17.25 -32.75
N THR A 492 13.69 -15.97 -32.41
CA THR A 492 13.06 -14.96 -33.27
C THR A 492 14.02 -14.35 -34.30
N ALA A 493 15.32 -14.63 -34.19
CA ALA A 493 16.38 -13.86 -34.84
C ALA A 493 16.23 -12.34 -34.61
N ASP A 494 15.98 -11.91 -33.37
CA ASP A 494 16.06 -10.48 -33.02
C ASP A 494 17.51 -10.14 -32.65
N MET A 495 18.27 -9.66 -33.64
CA MET A 495 19.68 -9.31 -33.47
C MET A 495 19.89 -8.24 -32.40
N LYS A 496 19.00 -7.23 -32.30
CA LYS A 496 19.11 -6.14 -31.33
C LYS A 496 18.84 -6.63 -29.90
N ALA A 497 17.82 -7.45 -29.70
CA ALA A 497 17.54 -8.05 -28.41
C ALA A 497 18.65 -9.03 -28.00
N TYR A 498 19.15 -9.87 -28.91
CA TYR A 498 20.19 -10.84 -28.61
C TYR A 498 21.50 -10.17 -28.19
N VAL A 499 21.95 -9.13 -28.91
CA VAL A 499 23.14 -8.35 -28.51
C VAL A 499 22.90 -7.68 -27.15
N ARG A 500 21.73 -7.07 -26.92
CA ARG A 500 21.38 -6.45 -25.62
C ARG A 500 21.46 -7.44 -24.46
N PHE A 501 20.89 -8.63 -24.60
CA PHE A 501 20.97 -9.67 -23.56
C PHE A 501 22.38 -10.26 -23.43
N SER A 502 23.17 -10.33 -24.50
CA SER A 502 24.55 -10.85 -24.46
C SER A 502 25.47 -9.92 -23.67
N LEU A 503 25.40 -8.62 -23.93
CA LEU A 503 26.12 -7.60 -23.16
C LEU A 503 25.77 -7.67 -21.67
N GLU A 504 24.50 -7.91 -21.35
CA GLU A 504 23.99 -7.99 -19.97
C GLU A 504 24.37 -9.31 -19.27
N ALA A 505 24.35 -10.44 -19.97
CA ALA A 505 24.74 -11.75 -19.44
C ALA A 505 26.25 -11.84 -19.15
N LEU A 506 27.08 -11.12 -19.91
CA LEU A 506 28.52 -11.11 -19.74
C LEU A 506 28.98 -10.34 -18.48
N HIS A 507 28.11 -9.55 -17.85
CA HIS A 507 28.45 -8.79 -16.64
C HIS A 507 28.70 -9.69 -15.43
N PRO A 508 29.79 -9.48 -14.64
CA PRO A 508 30.19 -10.38 -13.55
C PRO A 508 29.09 -10.69 -12.52
N LEU A 509 28.26 -9.70 -12.15
CA LEU A 509 27.18 -9.88 -11.17
C LEU A 509 26.12 -10.91 -11.56
N MET A 510 26.02 -11.31 -12.84
CA MET A 510 25.03 -12.30 -13.27
C MET A 510 25.40 -13.75 -12.90
N ASN A 511 26.64 -14.01 -12.47
CA ASN A 511 27.09 -15.34 -12.02
C ASN A 511 26.76 -16.49 -13.01
N PHE A 512 26.94 -16.26 -14.31
CA PHE A 512 27.00 -17.32 -15.32
C PHE A 512 28.28 -18.16 -15.16
N THR A 513 28.25 -19.44 -15.56
CA THR A 513 29.46 -20.26 -15.52
C THR A 513 30.52 -19.73 -16.50
N VAL A 514 31.78 -20.08 -16.28
CA VAL A 514 32.89 -19.63 -17.15
C VAL A 514 32.64 -20.08 -18.60
N GLU A 515 32.18 -21.32 -18.80
CA GLU A 515 31.81 -21.89 -20.11
C GLU A 515 30.65 -21.13 -20.76
N GLU A 516 29.56 -20.88 -20.02
CA GLU A 516 28.41 -20.10 -20.51
C GLU A 516 28.84 -18.69 -20.97
N ARG A 517 29.72 -18.03 -20.20
CA ARG A 517 30.25 -16.69 -20.53
C ARG A 517 31.11 -16.70 -21.80
N HIS A 518 32.00 -17.68 -21.98
CA HIS A 518 32.80 -17.78 -23.22
C HIS A 518 31.92 -18.06 -24.44
N ARG A 519 30.91 -18.93 -24.32
CA ARG A 519 29.96 -19.21 -25.40
C ARG A 519 29.14 -17.97 -25.80
N ILE A 520 28.59 -17.24 -24.82
CA ILE A 520 27.84 -15.99 -25.08
C ILE A 520 28.76 -14.94 -25.70
N TYR A 521 30.02 -14.86 -25.26
CA TYR A 521 31.02 -13.96 -25.83
C TYR A 521 31.36 -14.28 -27.29
N SER A 522 31.62 -15.57 -27.60
CA SER A 522 31.82 -16.09 -28.95
C SER A 522 30.64 -15.75 -29.87
N ASN A 523 29.40 -15.97 -29.40
CA ASN A 523 28.19 -15.63 -30.16
C ASN A 523 28.05 -14.13 -30.43
N LEU A 524 28.36 -13.27 -29.45
CA LEU A 524 28.37 -11.82 -29.62
C LEU A 524 29.39 -11.39 -30.70
N LEU A 525 30.62 -11.93 -30.65
CA LEU A 525 31.65 -11.63 -31.67
C LEU A 525 31.26 -12.15 -33.06
N ARG A 526 30.65 -13.34 -33.15
CA ARG A 526 30.14 -13.89 -34.43
C ARG A 526 29.12 -12.96 -35.07
N ILE A 527 28.13 -12.48 -34.30
CA ILE A 527 27.12 -11.55 -34.80
C ILE A 527 27.75 -10.24 -35.29
N VAL A 528 28.66 -9.65 -34.52
CA VAL A 528 29.39 -8.42 -34.93
C VAL A 528 30.23 -8.64 -36.19
N SER A 529 30.84 -9.82 -36.35
CA SER A 529 31.59 -10.23 -37.54
C SER A 529 30.72 -10.78 -38.68
N SER A 530 29.39 -10.65 -38.60
CA SER A 530 28.43 -11.11 -39.62
C SER A 530 28.43 -12.63 -39.87
N ALA A 531 28.80 -13.41 -38.85
CA ALA A 531 28.83 -14.87 -38.83
C ALA A 531 27.68 -15.45 -37.97
N LEU A 532 27.28 -16.69 -38.28
CA LEU A 532 26.17 -17.35 -37.60
C LEU A 532 26.49 -17.68 -36.12
N PRO A 533 25.67 -17.25 -35.15
CA PRO A 533 25.83 -17.64 -33.75
C PRO A 533 25.58 -19.13 -33.52
N GLU A 534 26.23 -19.72 -32.50
CA GLU A 534 26.00 -21.09 -32.07
C GLU A 534 24.61 -21.26 -31.44
N LEU A 535 24.04 -22.46 -31.60
CA LEU A 535 22.70 -22.80 -31.12
C LEU A 535 22.57 -22.63 -29.61
N GLU A 536 21.56 -21.86 -29.19
CA GLU A 536 21.19 -21.74 -27.78
C GLU A 536 20.60 -23.05 -27.22
N SER A 537 20.83 -23.29 -25.92
CA SER A 537 20.39 -24.52 -25.26
C SER A 537 18.88 -24.51 -24.99
N MET A 538 18.27 -25.71 -24.92
CA MET A 538 16.83 -25.93 -24.66
C MET A 538 15.86 -25.49 -25.78
N LEU A 539 16.34 -25.24 -27.01
CA LEU A 539 15.48 -25.03 -28.18
C LEU A 539 15.04 -26.37 -28.82
N SER A 540 13.82 -26.41 -29.38
CA SER A 540 13.35 -27.54 -30.18
C SER A 540 14.10 -27.62 -31.52
N HIS A 541 14.30 -28.82 -32.07
CA HIS A 541 14.97 -28.98 -33.38
C HIS A 541 14.22 -28.26 -34.52
N SER A 542 12.90 -28.09 -34.41
CA SER A 542 12.06 -27.30 -35.32
C SER A 542 12.34 -25.80 -35.21
N ALA A 543 12.30 -25.24 -33.99
CA ALA A 543 12.55 -23.82 -33.77
C ALA A 543 14.00 -23.45 -34.12
N ALA A 544 14.97 -24.28 -33.74
CA ALA A 544 16.39 -24.08 -34.06
C ALA A 544 16.65 -23.96 -35.57
N ARG A 545 16.04 -24.81 -36.40
CA ARG A 545 16.16 -24.74 -37.87
C ARG A 545 15.52 -23.47 -38.45
N LYS A 546 14.32 -23.11 -38.00
CA LYS A 546 13.65 -21.86 -38.40
C LYS A 546 14.51 -20.64 -38.06
N ALA A 547 15.02 -20.60 -36.83
CA ALA A 547 15.88 -19.52 -36.36
C ALA A 547 17.15 -19.37 -37.22
N VAL A 548 17.88 -20.45 -37.48
CA VAL A 548 19.11 -20.42 -38.31
C VAL A 548 18.84 -19.84 -39.70
N ASN A 549 17.74 -20.24 -40.36
CA ASN A 549 17.38 -19.68 -41.67
C ASN A 549 17.07 -18.17 -41.59
N SER A 550 16.38 -17.72 -40.54
CA SER A 550 16.09 -16.29 -40.33
C SER A 550 17.34 -15.48 -40.03
N TRP A 551 18.28 -16.03 -39.23
CA TRP A 551 19.58 -15.42 -38.97
C TRP A 551 20.43 -15.29 -40.24
N GLN A 552 20.44 -16.30 -41.11
CA GLN A 552 21.14 -16.22 -42.41
C GLN A 552 20.63 -15.03 -43.24
N SER A 553 19.31 -14.88 -43.37
CA SER A 553 18.71 -13.76 -44.09
C SER A 553 19.08 -12.40 -43.48
N GLN A 554 19.05 -12.25 -42.15
CA GLN A 554 19.37 -10.97 -41.50
C GLN A 554 20.87 -10.61 -41.49
N LEU A 555 21.76 -11.60 -41.51
CA LEU A 555 23.22 -11.39 -41.58
C LEU A 555 23.69 -11.07 -43.01
N GLU A 556 22.86 -11.34 -44.02
CA GLU A 556 23.12 -10.91 -45.40
C GLU A 556 22.92 -9.40 -45.59
N ASP A 557 21.91 -8.82 -44.92
CA ASP A 557 21.56 -7.40 -44.95
C ASP A 557 22.52 -6.51 -44.13
N LYS A 558 22.61 -5.23 -44.51
CA LYS A 558 23.30 -4.21 -43.70
C LYS A 558 22.40 -3.75 -42.56
N SER A 559 22.83 -3.95 -41.32
CA SER A 559 22.08 -3.63 -40.11
C SER A 559 22.86 -2.68 -39.18
N PHE A 560 22.21 -1.57 -38.80
CA PHE A 560 22.71 -0.62 -37.81
C PHE A 560 21.90 -0.75 -36.51
N MET A 561 22.60 -0.92 -35.38
CA MET A 561 22.00 -1.06 -34.06
C MET A 561 22.59 -0.07 -33.06
N LEU A 562 21.74 0.83 -32.57
CA LEU A 562 22.03 1.67 -31.42
C LEU A 562 21.49 1.01 -30.14
N ILE A 563 22.35 0.85 -29.14
CA ILE A 563 22.02 0.23 -27.85
C ILE A 563 22.26 1.24 -26.72
N PRO A 564 21.20 1.76 -26.07
CA PRO A 564 21.35 2.64 -24.90
C PRO A 564 21.74 1.80 -23.68
N MET A 565 22.86 2.20 -23.06
CA MET A 565 23.55 1.47 -22.00
C MET A 565 23.22 1.96 -20.59
N ASP A 566 22.64 3.15 -20.43
CA ASP A 566 22.33 3.72 -19.10
C ASP A 566 21.38 2.82 -18.27
N ASP A 567 20.47 2.13 -18.94
CA ASP A 567 19.51 1.17 -18.37
C ASP A 567 20.00 -0.30 -18.40
N LEU A 568 21.30 -0.54 -18.66
CA LEU A 568 21.88 -1.88 -18.83
C LEU A 568 23.10 -2.12 -17.93
N LEU A 569 23.15 -3.31 -17.35
CA LEU A 569 24.37 -3.82 -16.72
C LEU A 569 25.23 -4.51 -17.78
N GLY A 570 25.80 -3.72 -18.68
CA GLY A 570 26.61 -4.22 -19.80
C GLY A 570 28.03 -4.60 -19.43
N CYS A 571 28.67 -5.46 -20.24
CA CYS A 571 30.04 -5.91 -20.02
C CYS A 571 31.15 -4.87 -20.26
N ILE A 572 30.82 -3.65 -20.69
CA ILE A 572 31.75 -2.52 -20.79
C ILE A 572 31.30 -1.45 -19.80
N SER A 573 32.18 -1.07 -18.89
CA SER A 573 32.01 0.08 -17.99
C SER A 573 32.79 1.26 -18.54
N VAL A 574 32.17 2.45 -18.56
CA VAL A 574 32.76 3.70 -19.03
C VAL A 574 32.59 4.76 -17.94
N ASP A 575 33.65 5.48 -17.62
CA ASP A 575 33.61 6.70 -16.80
C ASP A 575 34.39 7.81 -17.51
N CYS A 576 34.14 9.07 -17.14
CA CYS A 576 34.80 10.21 -17.77
C CYS A 576 34.98 11.40 -16.83
N CYS A 577 36.04 12.18 -17.05
CA CYS A 577 36.38 13.35 -16.23
C CYS A 577 37.30 14.34 -16.95
N PHE A 578 37.24 15.60 -16.55
CA PHE A 578 38.23 16.62 -16.88
C PHE A 578 39.40 16.56 -15.88
N SER A 579 40.61 16.93 -16.32
CA SER A 579 41.79 17.05 -15.46
C SER A 579 41.73 18.23 -14.48
N ALA A 580 40.81 19.18 -14.70
CA ALA A 580 40.55 20.33 -13.85
C ALA A 580 39.06 20.73 -13.95
N SER A 581 38.52 21.40 -12.93
CA SER A 581 37.17 21.98 -12.94
C SER A 581 37.10 23.35 -13.60
N GLU A 582 38.22 24.05 -13.70
CA GLU A 582 38.33 25.42 -14.19
C GLU A 582 39.63 25.55 -15.01
N VAL A 583 39.61 26.35 -16.08
CA VAL A 583 40.82 26.65 -16.84
C VAL A 583 40.80 28.04 -17.46
N PHE A 584 41.98 28.60 -17.71
CA PHE A 584 42.14 29.91 -18.33
C PHE A 584 42.13 29.84 -19.86
N VAL A 585 41.61 30.86 -20.53
CA VAL A 585 41.68 31.00 -22.00
C VAL A 585 43.12 30.78 -22.50
N GLY A 586 43.27 29.95 -23.52
CA GLY A 586 44.58 29.62 -24.10
C GLY A 586 45.40 28.56 -23.34
N THR A 587 44.87 27.96 -22.26
CA THR A 587 45.51 26.81 -21.58
C THR A 587 44.89 25.48 -22.00
N GLU A 588 45.71 24.42 -22.11
CA GLU A 588 45.24 23.09 -22.50
C GLU A 588 44.64 22.31 -21.31
N VAL A 589 43.47 21.69 -21.50
CA VAL A 589 42.85 20.73 -20.56
C VAL A 589 42.78 19.35 -21.19
N LEU A 590 42.94 18.32 -20.37
CA LEU A 590 42.71 16.94 -20.79
C LEU A 590 41.33 16.48 -20.32
N PHE A 591 40.46 16.11 -21.25
CA PHE A 591 39.27 15.30 -20.98
C PHE A 591 39.62 13.83 -21.15
N ARG A 592 39.32 13.04 -20.13
CA ARG A 592 39.68 11.63 -20.00
C ARG A 592 38.43 10.75 -20.03
N ILE A 593 38.50 9.65 -20.78
CA ILE A 593 37.53 8.56 -20.78
C ILE A 593 38.25 7.30 -20.33
N ASP A 594 37.76 6.65 -19.30
CA ASP A 594 38.29 5.38 -18.80
C ASP A 594 37.28 4.27 -19.12
N ALA A 595 37.69 3.31 -19.96
CA ALA A 595 36.88 2.16 -20.36
C ALA A 595 37.44 0.86 -19.78
N VAL A 596 36.57 0.01 -19.22
CA VAL A 596 36.92 -1.28 -18.62
C VAL A 596 36.05 -2.38 -19.22
N LEU A 597 36.69 -3.43 -19.73
CA LEU A 597 36.00 -4.62 -20.19
C LEU A 597 35.86 -5.65 -19.06
N LEU A 598 34.64 -6.13 -18.84
CA LEU A 598 34.29 -7.13 -17.83
C LEU A 598 33.97 -8.52 -18.44
N ALA A 599 34.09 -8.64 -19.77
CA ALA A 599 33.96 -9.88 -20.55
C ALA A 599 35.17 -10.83 -20.30
N PRO A 600 35.08 -12.14 -20.65
CA PRO A 600 36.15 -13.09 -20.36
C PRO A 600 37.41 -12.94 -21.24
N GLU A 601 37.28 -12.42 -22.45
CA GLU A 601 38.37 -12.26 -23.42
C GLU A 601 38.44 -10.83 -23.96
N LYS A 602 39.51 -10.49 -24.70
CA LYS A 602 39.72 -9.16 -25.28
C LYS A 602 38.69 -8.80 -26.34
N MET A 603 38.10 -7.61 -26.26
CA MET A 603 37.08 -7.12 -27.18
C MET A 603 37.62 -6.00 -28.06
N HIS A 604 37.26 -6.02 -29.34
CA HIS A 604 37.72 -5.04 -30.32
C HIS A 604 36.75 -3.85 -30.39
N VAL A 605 37.32 -2.64 -30.45
CA VAL A 605 36.60 -1.36 -30.54
C VAL A 605 37.17 -0.57 -31.71
N PHE A 606 36.30 -0.14 -32.62
CA PHE A 606 36.69 0.56 -33.85
C PHE A 606 36.69 2.08 -33.69
N LYS A 607 35.77 2.62 -32.89
CA LYS A 607 35.63 4.07 -32.70
C LYS A 607 35.02 4.37 -31.34
N ILE A 608 35.52 5.45 -30.73
CA ILE A 608 34.94 6.03 -29.51
C ILE A 608 34.66 7.50 -29.82
N ALA A 609 33.48 8.01 -29.50
CA ALA A 609 33.16 9.42 -29.73
C ALA A 609 32.52 10.06 -28.50
N VAL A 610 32.83 11.34 -28.28
CA VAL A 610 32.27 12.17 -27.23
C VAL A 610 31.55 13.35 -27.86
N LYS A 611 30.32 13.58 -27.43
CA LYS A 611 29.56 14.79 -27.71
C LYS A 611 29.50 15.64 -26.46
N PHE A 612 29.90 16.90 -26.57
CA PHE A 612 29.73 17.90 -25.52
C PHE A 612 28.52 18.79 -25.82
N ASN A 613 28.08 19.56 -24.82
CA ASN A 613 27.02 20.56 -24.97
C ASN A 613 27.33 21.66 -25.99
N ASN A 614 28.61 22.02 -26.16
CA ASN A 614 29.07 22.79 -27.32
C ASN A 614 29.73 21.84 -28.35
N GLN A 615 29.16 21.79 -29.56
CA GLN A 615 29.60 20.89 -30.62
C GLN A 615 31.04 21.15 -31.08
N ALA A 616 31.56 22.37 -30.92
CA ALA A 616 32.94 22.74 -31.30
C ALA A 616 34.03 21.90 -30.59
N TYR A 617 33.70 21.30 -29.44
CA TYR A 617 34.60 20.42 -28.68
C TYR A 617 34.32 18.93 -28.85
N SER A 618 33.33 18.56 -29.68
CA SER A 618 32.94 17.15 -29.85
C SER A 618 33.95 16.43 -30.73
N SER A 619 34.54 15.37 -30.19
CA SER A 619 35.62 14.62 -30.84
C SER A 619 35.25 13.15 -31.01
N SER A 620 35.47 12.61 -32.21
CA SER A 620 35.56 11.16 -32.40
C SER A 620 37.01 10.71 -32.46
N PHE A 621 37.39 9.84 -31.53
CA PHE A 621 38.55 8.98 -31.67
C PHE A 621 38.23 7.92 -32.74
N ALA A 622 38.44 8.28 -33.99
CA ALA A 622 38.65 7.30 -35.05
C ALA A 622 39.99 6.63 -34.73
N ILE A 623 39.91 5.40 -34.22
CA ILE A 623 41.09 4.57 -34.05
C ILE A 623 41.45 4.05 -35.45
N ASP A 624 42.75 3.93 -35.75
CA ASP A 624 43.25 3.47 -37.05
C ASP A 624 42.60 2.16 -37.52
N GLN A 625 42.79 1.80 -38.80
CA GLN A 625 42.20 0.62 -39.46
C GLN A 625 42.39 -0.73 -38.72
N CYS A 626 43.25 -0.80 -37.71
CA CYS A 626 43.47 -1.96 -36.84
C CYS A 626 42.62 -1.98 -35.54
N GLY A 627 41.94 -0.90 -35.15
CA GLY A 627 41.15 -0.75 -33.91
C GLY A 627 41.94 -0.92 -32.60
N VAL A 628 41.26 -0.77 -31.45
CA VAL A 628 41.84 -0.99 -30.11
C VAL A 628 41.21 -2.20 -29.46
N PHE A 629 42.04 -3.03 -28.83
CA PHE A 629 41.57 -4.11 -27.95
C PHE A 629 41.42 -3.59 -26.52
N LEU A 630 40.21 -3.70 -25.97
CA LEU A 630 39.98 -3.64 -24.54
C LEU A 630 40.34 -4.99 -23.93
N GLU A 631 41.17 -5.00 -22.88
CA GLU A 631 41.58 -6.21 -22.17
C GLU A 631 40.71 -6.42 -20.91
N PRO A 632 40.33 -7.67 -20.58
CA PRO A 632 39.55 -7.97 -19.38
C PRO A 632 40.16 -7.40 -18.10
N GLY A 633 39.39 -6.59 -17.36
CA GLY A 633 39.78 -6.01 -16.08
C GLY A 633 40.83 -4.88 -16.14
N VAL A 634 41.35 -4.54 -17.33
CA VAL A 634 42.33 -3.46 -17.52
C VAL A 634 41.61 -2.16 -17.89
N VAL A 635 41.94 -1.08 -17.18
CA VAL A 635 41.46 0.27 -17.52
C VAL A 635 42.22 0.75 -18.76
N ARG A 636 41.50 1.03 -19.85
CA ARG A 636 42.02 1.69 -21.05
C ARG A 636 41.56 3.14 -21.07
N THR A 637 42.53 4.05 -20.98
CA THR A 637 42.32 5.50 -20.88
C THR A 637 42.48 6.17 -22.25
N PHE A 638 41.51 7.00 -22.64
CA PHE A 638 41.52 7.82 -23.85
C PHE A 638 41.48 9.31 -23.46
N CYS A 639 42.35 10.13 -24.04
CA CYS A 639 42.49 11.55 -23.68
C CYS A 639 42.23 12.47 -24.88
N HIS A 640 41.27 13.39 -24.75
CA HIS A 640 41.04 14.50 -25.68
C HIS A 640 41.66 15.79 -25.12
N LYS A 641 42.41 16.53 -25.93
CA LYS A 641 42.93 17.86 -25.60
C LYS A 641 41.89 18.92 -25.95
N ILE A 642 41.57 19.79 -25.00
CA ILE A 642 40.60 20.88 -25.13
C ILE A 642 41.31 22.20 -24.84
N CYS A 643 41.27 23.14 -25.78
CA CYS A 643 41.88 24.47 -25.66
C CYS A 643 40.78 25.53 -25.86
N PRO A 644 40.28 26.19 -24.79
CA PRO A 644 39.20 27.17 -24.92
C PRO A 644 39.64 28.47 -25.62
N PRO A 645 38.92 28.93 -26.66
CA PRO A 645 39.15 30.23 -27.27
C PRO A 645 38.55 31.36 -26.41
N ALA A 646 38.99 32.59 -26.65
CA ALA A 646 38.53 33.78 -25.92
C ALA A 646 37.02 34.06 -26.07
N GLU A 647 36.37 33.50 -27.09
CA GLU A 647 34.93 33.63 -27.36
C GLU A 647 34.05 32.83 -26.39
N HIS A 648 34.62 31.85 -25.66
CA HIS A 648 33.88 30.92 -24.80
C HIS A 648 34.11 31.16 -23.29
N VAL A 649 34.60 32.34 -22.90
CA VAL A 649 34.71 32.78 -21.49
C VAL A 649 33.35 32.68 -20.78
N ASP A 650 33.37 32.31 -19.51
CA ASP A 650 32.20 32.09 -18.64
C ASP A 650 31.23 30.98 -19.09
N THR A 651 31.56 30.18 -20.12
CA THR A 651 30.77 29.00 -20.49
C THR A 651 31.19 27.74 -19.72
N GLU A 652 30.22 26.86 -19.45
CA GLU A 652 30.43 25.58 -18.77
C GLU A 652 30.33 24.42 -19.78
N LEU A 653 31.40 23.65 -19.94
CA LEU A 653 31.46 22.50 -20.84
C LEU A 653 31.09 21.20 -20.09
N LYS A 654 30.20 20.40 -20.68
CA LYS A 654 29.71 19.12 -20.13
C LYS A 654 29.62 18.04 -21.21
N PRO A 655 30.03 16.79 -20.94
CA PRO A 655 29.75 15.66 -21.82
C PRO A 655 28.25 15.36 -21.82
N ILE A 656 27.66 15.28 -23.01
CA ILE A 656 26.26 14.84 -23.22
C ILE A 656 26.21 13.35 -23.48
N ALA A 657 27.07 12.85 -24.37
CA ALA A 657 27.00 11.46 -24.80
C ALA A 657 28.39 10.90 -25.11
N ILE A 658 28.61 9.64 -24.75
CA ILE A 658 29.75 8.84 -25.21
C ILE A 658 29.21 7.66 -26.01
N SER A 659 29.75 7.42 -27.21
CA SER A 659 29.45 6.24 -28.00
C SER A 659 30.69 5.37 -28.22
N ILE A 660 30.51 4.05 -28.17
CA ILE A 660 31.55 3.04 -28.45
C ILE A 660 31.03 2.13 -29.57
N ASP A 661 31.73 2.13 -30.70
CA ASP A 661 31.35 1.39 -31.89
C ASP A 661 32.15 0.08 -31.98
N LEU A 662 31.42 -1.04 -32.00
CA LEU A 662 31.97 -2.41 -32.00
C LEU A 662 32.12 -3.00 -33.42
N GLY A 663 31.58 -2.33 -34.44
CA GLY A 663 31.72 -2.69 -35.85
C GLY A 663 32.57 -1.68 -36.62
N GLY A 664 33.29 -2.17 -37.63
CA GLY A 664 34.01 -1.31 -38.58
C GLY A 664 33.04 -0.63 -39.55
N VAL A 665 33.50 0.43 -40.24
CA VAL A 665 32.65 1.17 -41.19
C VAL A 665 32.16 0.28 -42.36
N ASP A 666 32.93 -0.76 -42.68
CA ASP A 666 32.63 -1.71 -43.77
C ASP A 666 31.94 -3.01 -43.30
N SER A 667 31.71 -3.23 -41.99
CA SER A 667 31.00 -4.43 -41.54
C SER A 667 29.50 -4.37 -41.89
N LYS A 668 28.90 -5.50 -42.25
CA LYS A 668 27.45 -5.55 -42.53
C LYS A 668 26.62 -5.25 -41.29
N VAL A 669 27.07 -5.77 -40.14
CA VAL A 669 26.48 -5.51 -38.83
C VAL A 669 27.29 -4.40 -38.14
N TYR A 670 26.63 -3.31 -37.75
CA TYR A 670 27.24 -2.19 -37.03
C TYR A 670 26.52 -1.97 -35.70
N VAL A 671 27.23 -2.18 -34.59
CA VAL A 671 26.71 -1.98 -33.23
C VAL A 671 27.38 -0.77 -32.60
N SER A 672 26.57 0.21 -32.19
CA SER A 672 26.98 1.39 -31.43
C SER A 672 26.35 1.36 -30.05
N LEU A 673 27.19 1.40 -29.01
CA LEU A 673 26.79 1.46 -27.60
C LEU A 673 26.78 2.93 -27.17
N LEU A 674 25.72 3.38 -26.51
CA LEU A 674 25.51 4.79 -26.16
C LEU A 674 25.23 4.99 -24.67
N TRP A 675 25.93 5.93 -24.05
CA TRP A 675 25.71 6.42 -22.69
C TRP A 675 25.40 7.92 -22.75
N GLU A 676 24.29 8.36 -22.12
CA GLU A 676 23.86 9.76 -22.14
C GLU A 676 23.76 10.39 -20.73
N ASN A 677 23.72 9.56 -19.66
CA ASN A 677 23.39 10.03 -18.32
C ASN A 677 24.61 10.14 -17.37
N PHE A 678 25.42 11.20 -17.53
CA PHE A 678 26.61 11.46 -16.70
C PHE A 678 26.36 12.34 -15.45
N THR A 679 25.11 12.78 -15.23
CA THR A 679 24.75 13.87 -14.28
C THR A 679 24.50 13.44 -12.84
N GLN A 680 24.24 12.16 -12.58
CA GLN A 680 24.08 11.61 -11.21
C GLN A 680 25.36 10.89 -10.76
N GLU A 681 25.46 10.53 -9.47
CA GLU A 681 26.48 9.59 -8.96
C GLU A 681 26.27 8.17 -9.53
N ASN A 682 26.48 8.00 -10.84
CA ASN A 682 26.95 6.77 -11.43
C ASN A 682 28.37 6.54 -10.88
N ARG A 683 28.44 6.06 -9.63
CA ARG A 683 29.58 5.30 -9.15
C ARG A 683 29.66 4.09 -10.07
N ILE A 684 30.80 3.89 -10.71
CA ILE A 684 31.17 2.61 -11.30
C ILE A 684 30.74 1.53 -10.30
N HIS A 685 29.88 0.59 -10.74
CA HIS A 685 29.31 -0.39 -9.82
C HIS A 685 30.44 -1.05 -9.04
N SER A 686 30.30 -1.09 -7.71
CA SER A 686 31.34 -1.45 -6.73
C SER A 686 31.82 -2.92 -6.79
N ALA A 687 31.60 -3.60 -7.92
CA ALA A 687 32.25 -4.83 -8.32
C ALA A 687 33.71 -4.60 -8.80
N SER A 688 34.12 -3.37 -9.14
CA SER A 688 35.50 -3.06 -9.54
C SER A 688 36.51 -3.00 -8.38
N ILE A 689 36.12 -3.37 -7.15
CA ILE A 689 36.94 -3.19 -5.93
C ILE A 689 38.26 -3.99 -5.98
N ASN A 690 38.36 -5.04 -6.81
CA ASN A 690 39.60 -5.80 -6.97
C ASN A 690 40.59 -5.20 -8.01
N CYS A 691 40.20 -4.17 -8.77
CA CYS A 691 41.12 -3.42 -9.62
C CYS A 691 41.85 -2.35 -8.77
N GLY A 692 42.82 -2.79 -7.98
CA GLY A 692 43.56 -1.95 -7.05
C GLY A 692 44.46 -0.92 -7.76
N ARG A 693 43.92 0.28 -8.02
CA ARG A 693 44.61 1.59 -8.13
C ARG A 693 43.63 2.69 -8.59
N TYR A 694 42.65 3.04 -7.75
CA TYR A 694 42.04 4.37 -7.87
C TYR A 694 43.05 5.40 -7.39
N VAL A 695 43.72 6.07 -8.33
CA VAL A 695 44.55 7.24 -8.02
C VAL A 695 43.62 8.39 -7.66
N ASN A 696 43.79 8.98 -6.48
CA ASN A 696 43.07 10.18 -6.05
C ASN A 696 43.47 11.39 -6.91
N VAL A 697 42.88 11.51 -8.09
CA VAL A 697 42.93 12.68 -8.96
C VAL A 697 41.59 13.41 -8.82
N PRO A 698 41.54 14.75 -8.66
CA PRO A 698 40.27 15.47 -8.58
C PRO A 698 39.42 15.24 -9.84
N VAL A 699 38.20 14.75 -9.65
CA VAL A 699 37.28 14.33 -10.72
C VAL A 699 36.27 15.43 -10.99
N ALA A 700 36.55 16.29 -11.95
CA ALA A 700 35.58 17.27 -12.45
C ALA A 700 34.75 16.65 -13.59
N ARG A 701 33.41 16.73 -13.50
CA ARG A 701 32.47 16.30 -14.57
C ARG A 701 31.97 17.45 -15.45
N SER A 702 32.34 18.68 -15.12
CA SER A 702 32.16 19.89 -15.92
C SER A 702 33.41 20.75 -15.85
N LEU A 703 33.60 21.62 -16.85
CA LEU A 703 34.74 22.53 -16.98
C LEU A 703 34.25 23.97 -17.19
N ARG A 704 34.75 24.93 -16.40
CA ARG A 704 34.50 26.38 -16.54
C ARG A 704 35.71 27.09 -17.17
N ILE A 705 35.47 28.15 -17.94
CA ILE A 705 36.49 28.87 -18.72
C ILE A 705 36.66 30.32 -18.19
N LEU A 706 37.90 30.70 -17.84
CA LEU A 706 38.25 31.94 -17.10
C LEU A 706 39.23 32.88 -17.87
N PRO A 707 39.25 34.19 -17.60
CA PRO A 707 40.20 35.15 -18.17
C PRO A 707 41.59 35.17 -17.49
N ALA A 708 42.60 35.78 -18.13
CA ALA A 708 44.01 35.73 -17.70
C ALA A 708 44.31 36.50 -16.37
N PRO A 709 45.23 36.01 -15.51
CA PRO A 709 45.45 36.54 -14.15
C PRO A 709 46.44 37.72 -14.03
N LEU A 710 46.20 38.60 -13.05
CA LEU A 710 47.02 39.78 -12.65
C LEU A 710 47.69 39.59 -11.27
N LYS A 711 48.73 40.38 -10.95
CA LYS A 711 49.58 40.21 -9.73
C LYS A 711 49.24 41.19 -8.59
N VAL A 712 48.14 40.93 -7.88
CA VAL A 712 47.69 41.71 -6.72
C VAL A 712 47.45 40.82 -5.50
N ASP A 713 47.83 41.29 -4.31
CA ASP A 713 47.67 40.61 -3.01
C ASP A 713 46.74 41.39 -2.06
N LEU A 714 46.10 40.67 -1.13
CA LEU A 714 45.32 41.19 -0.01
C LEU A 714 46.01 40.82 1.30
N GLU A 715 46.04 41.74 2.27
CA GLU A 715 46.67 41.59 3.59
C GLU A 715 45.65 41.98 4.69
N TYR A 716 45.45 41.14 5.71
CA TYR A 716 44.49 41.37 6.81
C TYR A 716 44.88 40.60 8.08
N ASP A 717 44.38 41.05 9.24
CA ASP A 717 44.64 40.44 10.55
C ASP A 717 43.53 39.46 10.98
N ASP A 718 43.88 38.19 11.19
CA ASP A 718 42.93 37.07 11.38
C ASP A 718 42.37 36.87 12.81
N ASN A 719 42.60 37.78 13.77
CA ASN A 719 42.29 37.53 15.20
C ASN A 719 41.50 38.64 15.91
N ALA A 720 40.24 38.84 15.51
CA ALA A 720 39.31 39.75 16.18
C ALA A 720 38.10 39.00 16.79
N THR A 721 38.00 38.95 18.13
CA THR A 721 36.82 38.38 18.80
C THR A 721 35.58 39.25 18.57
N THR A 722 34.52 38.64 18.04
CA THR A 722 33.26 39.30 17.67
C THR A 722 32.10 38.71 18.47
N PHE A 723 31.19 39.57 18.92
CA PHE A 723 29.97 39.18 19.59
C PHE A 723 28.73 39.42 18.72
N VAL A 724 27.65 38.70 19.00
CA VAL A 724 26.33 38.95 18.41
C VAL A 724 25.81 40.32 18.87
N ASP A 725 25.14 41.05 17.98
CA ASP A 725 24.67 42.44 18.11
C ASP A 725 25.77 43.50 18.30
N GLU A 726 27.05 43.11 18.25
CA GLU A 726 28.19 44.02 18.31
C GLU A 726 28.58 44.51 16.90
N VAL A 727 28.55 45.84 16.70
CA VAL A 727 29.07 46.48 15.48
C VAL A 727 30.57 46.67 15.61
N ARG A 728 31.37 45.95 14.81
CA ARG A 728 32.84 45.97 14.86
C ARG A 728 33.45 46.35 13.50
N SER A 729 34.56 47.10 13.53
CA SER A 729 35.36 47.42 12.35
C SER A 729 36.50 46.44 12.10
N PHE A 730 36.81 46.18 10.84
CA PHE A 730 38.02 45.47 10.38
C PHE A 730 38.64 46.22 9.19
N ALA A 731 39.95 46.05 8.98
CA ALA A 731 40.68 46.72 7.90
C ALA A 731 41.33 45.72 6.95
N VAL A 732 41.37 46.07 5.67
CA VAL A 732 41.93 45.25 4.59
C VAL A 732 42.98 46.06 3.84
N GLY A 733 44.21 45.57 3.85
CA GLY A 733 45.31 46.08 3.03
C GLY A 733 45.27 45.50 1.62
N ILE A 734 45.49 46.32 0.61
CA ILE A 734 45.59 45.92 -0.81
C ILE A 734 46.98 46.29 -1.31
N ARG A 735 47.70 45.33 -1.90
CA ARG A 735 49.09 45.50 -2.34
C ARG A 735 49.26 45.12 -3.80
N SER A 736 49.62 46.10 -4.63
CA SER A 736 49.96 45.84 -6.04
C SER A 736 51.44 45.49 -6.18
N ARG A 737 51.76 44.51 -7.04
CA ARG A 737 53.13 44.24 -7.48
C ARG A 737 53.36 44.63 -8.96
N GLU A 738 52.35 45.19 -9.61
CA GLU A 738 52.42 45.66 -10.99
C GLU A 738 53.25 46.96 -11.11
N ASP A 739 53.84 47.18 -12.28
CA ASP A 739 54.64 48.37 -12.61
C ASP A 739 53.79 49.61 -12.96
N PHE A 740 52.46 49.48 -12.97
CA PHE A 740 51.50 50.54 -13.30
C PHE A 740 50.44 50.74 -12.19
N ALA A 741 49.79 51.91 -12.19
CA ALA A 741 48.77 52.26 -11.20
C ALA A 741 47.41 51.59 -11.49
N LEU A 742 46.67 51.26 -10.44
CA LEU A 742 45.29 50.74 -10.49
C LEU A 742 44.35 51.76 -9.83
N PRO A 743 43.82 52.76 -10.59
CA PRO A 743 43.06 53.88 -10.04
C PRO A 743 41.59 53.57 -9.72
N HIS A 744 41.05 52.46 -10.21
CA HIS A 744 39.62 52.13 -10.17
C HIS A 744 39.39 50.74 -9.58
N LEU A 745 39.81 50.55 -8.33
CA LEU A 745 39.57 49.30 -7.61
C LEU A 745 38.28 49.41 -6.79
N ARG A 746 37.54 48.31 -6.71
CA ARG A 746 36.40 48.13 -5.81
C ARG A 746 36.65 46.87 -4.98
N LEU A 747 36.76 47.05 -3.67
CA LEU A 747 36.78 45.97 -2.70
C LEU A 747 35.34 45.73 -2.22
N THR A 748 34.82 44.53 -2.46
CA THR A 748 33.51 44.09 -1.98
C THR A 748 33.69 43.05 -0.90
N ALA A 749 33.03 43.21 0.25
CA ALA A 749 32.92 42.19 1.30
C ALA A 749 31.50 41.64 1.35
N LYS A 750 31.38 40.30 1.35
CA LYS A 750 30.11 39.56 1.37
C LYS A 750 30.29 38.21 2.09
N PRO A 751 29.24 37.52 2.56
CA PRO A 751 29.38 36.19 3.13
C PRO A 751 29.76 35.17 2.04
N GLU A 752 30.55 34.14 2.38
CA GLU A 752 30.96 33.10 1.42
C GLU A 752 29.75 32.36 0.81
N ARG A 753 28.66 32.19 1.59
CA ARG A 753 27.42 31.56 1.14
C ARG A 753 26.29 32.57 1.14
N VAL A 754 25.51 32.61 0.07
CA VAL A 754 24.34 33.49 -0.08
C VAL A 754 23.29 33.24 1.03
N ALA A 755 23.20 32.01 1.53
CA ALA A 755 22.32 31.64 2.65
C ALA A 755 22.68 32.32 3.98
N ASP A 756 23.93 32.76 4.15
CA ASP A 756 24.45 33.36 5.39
C ASP A 756 24.27 34.89 5.42
N SER A 757 23.62 35.48 4.41
CA SER A 757 23.31 36.92 4.31
C SER A 757 22.32 37.42 5.37
N THR A 758 21.62 36.52 6.06
CA THR A 758 20.79 36.82 7.24
C THR A 758 21.55 36.75 8.56
N VAL A 759 22.79 36.24 8.56
CA VAL A 759 23.60 36.03 9.77
C VAL A 759 24.54 37.20 10.03
N CYS A 760 25.10 37.80 8.97
CA CYS A 760 26.03 38.93 9.07
C CYS A 760 25.61 40.07 8.16
N THR A 761 25.67 41.29 8.68
CA THR A 761 25.38 42.54 7.95
C THR A 761 26.62 43.42 7.92
N PHE A 762 26.78 44.17 6.83
CA PHE A 762 27.95 44.99 6.55
C PHE A 762 27.59 46.47 6.37
N GLY A 763 28.59 47.34 6.55
CA GLY A 763 28.45 48.78 6.40
C GLY A 763 29.77 49.51 6.15
N VAL A 764 29.68 50.70 5.55
CA VAL A 764 30.83 51.61 5.30
C VAL A 764 31.12 52.48 6.53
N SER A 765 30.17 52.59 7.47
CA SER A 765 30.34 53.32 8.73
C SER A 765 29.61 52.62 9.88
N ALA A 766 30.04 52.89 11.11
CA ALA A 766 29.49 52.27 12.34
C ALA A 766 28.00 52.59 12.63
N GLY A 767 27.36 53.45 11.83
CA GLY A 767 25.94 53.78 11.92
C GLY A 767 25.09 53.28 10.74
N ALA A 768 25.72 52.66 9.73
CA ALA A 768 25.08 52.23 8.48
C ALA A 768 25.43 50.77 8.14
N VAL A 769 25.21 49.88 9.11
CA VAL A 769 25.46 48.43 8.98
C VAL A 769 24.10 47.74 8.79
N SER A 770 23.69 47.60 7.54
CA SER A 770 22.39 47.02 7.17
C SER A 770 22.38 46.35 5.79
N LEU A 771 23.55 46.20 5.16
CA LEU A 771 23.69 45.66 3.80
C LEU A 771 24.16 44.20 3.86
N SER A 772 23.68 43.37 2.93
CA SER A 772 24.14 41.97 2.77
C SER A 772 25.54 41.86 2.15
N GLU A 773 25.96 42.91 1.44
CA GLU A 773 27.30 43.09 0.89
C GLU A 773 27.67 44.57 0.98
N VAL A 774 28.95 44.89 1.13
CA VAL A 774 29.43 46.28 1.12
C VAL A 774 30.58 46.42 0.13
N SER A 775 30.54 47.46 -0.70
CA SER A 775 31.61 47.76 -1.66
C SER A 775 32.22 49.15 -1.40
N VAL A 776 33.54 49.21 -1.24
CA VAL A 776 34.30 50.46 -1.13
C VAL A 776 35.22 50.61 -2.33
N ASN A 777 35.13 51.77 -2.99
CA ASN A 777 36.04 52.12 -4.07
C ASN A 777 37.37 52.62 -3.48
N THR A 778 38.48 52.19 -4.07
CA THR A 778 39.85 52.46 -3.61
C THR A 778 40.81 52.53 -4.81
N SER A 779 42.04 52.95 -4.58
CA SER A 779 43.07 53.10 -5.61
C SER A 779 44.43 52.72 -5.07
N VAL A 780 45.24 52.00 -5.87
CA VAL A 780 46.58 51.55 -5.48
C VAL A 780 47.58 52.02 -6.54
N GLY A 781 48.61 52.75 -6.11
CA GLY A 781 49.73 53.14 -6.97
C GLY A 781 50.68 51.97 -7.29
N PRO A 782 51.57 52.11 -8.28
CA PRO A 782 52.52 51.05 -8.65
C PRO A 782 53.38 50.66 -7.44
N LYS A 783 53.51 49.35 -7.19
CA LYS A 783 54.30 48.78 -6.06
C LYS A 783 53.97 49.36 -4.67
N SER A 784 52.72 49.81 -4.44
CA SER A 784 52.27 50.43 -3.19
C SER A 784 51.21 49.61 -2.44
N ARG A 785 50.87 50.05 -1.22
CA ARG A 785 49.85 49.49 -0.33
C ARG A 785 48.78 50.55 -0.04
N SER A 786 47.51 50.21 -0.15
CA SER A 786 46.39 51.00 0.39
C SER A 786 45.62 50.21 1.45
N GLU A 787 44.84 50.88 2.28
CA GLU A 787 44.04 50.26 3.34
C GLU A 787 42.58 50.72 3.24
N ALA A 788 41.64 49.81 3.47
CA ALA A 788 40.21 50.08 3.47
C ALA A 788 39.56 49.50 4.74
N THR A 789 38.83 50.32 5.49
CA THR A 789 38.12 49.91 6.70
C THR A 789 36.65 49.62 6.41
N LEU A 790 36.14 48.50 6.93
CA LEU A 790 34.75 48.06 6.79
C LEU A 790 34.16 47.73 8.16
N PHE A 791 32.84 47.77 8.29
CA PHE A 791 32.11 47.44 9.51
C PHE A 791 31.22 46.22 9.28
N LEU A 792 31.11 45.36 10.29
CA LEU A 792 30.20 44.22 10.31
C LEU A 792 29.44 44.12 11.64
N CYS A 793 28.32 43.40 11.61
CA CYS A 793 27.51 43.05 12.78
C CYS A 793 26.85 41.68 12.55
N PHE A 794 27.03 40.77 13.51
CA PHE A 794 26.43 39.44 13.49
C PHE A 794 25.08 39.44 14.23
N GLN A 795 24.07 38.80 13.63
CA GLN A 795 22.73 38.64 14.23
C GLN A 795 22.52 37.28 14.89
N GLN A 796 23.42 36.31 14.66
CA GLN A 796 23.37 34.97 15.24
C GLN A 796 24.77 34.46 15.56
N ALA A 797 24.90 33.64 16.61
CA ALA A 797 26.15 33.00 17.00
C ALA A 797 26.39 31.72 16.17
N GLN A 798 27.66 31.35 15.96
CA GLN A 798 28.04 30.11 15.26
C GLN A 798 29.26 29.45 15.92
N ASP A 799 29.23 28.12 16.02
CA ASP A 799 30.34 27.32 16.55
C ASP A 799 31.52 27.21 15.56
N ALA A 800 31.22 27.28 14.26
CA ALA A 800 32.18 27.32 13.17
C ALA A 800 32.66 28.74 12.89
N ASP A 801 33.82 28.87 12.26
CA ASP A 801 34.35 30.18 11.89
C ASP A 801 33.65 30.67 10.61
N PHE A 802 33.04 31.85 10.70
CA PHE A 802 32.28 32.51 9.65
C PHE A 802 33.21 33.15 8.62
N ALA A 803 33.12 32.69 7.38
CA ALA A 803 33.92 33.17 6.26
C ALA A 803 33.29 34.42 5.61
N VAL A 804 33.98 35.56 5.76
CA VAL A 804 33.71 36.78 4.98
C VAL A 804 34.59 36.74 3.74
N HIS A 805 33.97 36.62 2.58
CA HIS A 805 34.65 36.64 1.29
C HIS A 805 34.91 38.08 0.84
N LEU A 806 36.15 38.35 0.45
CA LEU A 806 36.62 39.62 -0.08
C LEU A 806 36.87 39.46 -1.58
N GLU A 807 36.19 40.27 -2.39
CA GLU A 807 36.38 40.33 -3.83
C GLU A 807 36.99 41.68 -4.20
N LEU A 808 38.23 41.67 -4.69
CA LEU A 808 38.87 42.84 -5.27
C LEU A 808 38.62 42.83 -6.78
N SER A 809 37.98 43.88 -7.28
CA SER A 809 37.65 44.02 -8.69
C SER A 809 38.19 45.32 -9.29
N TYR A 810 38.57 45.29 -10.56
CA TYR A 810 38.94 46.47 -11.34
C TYR A 810 37.73 46.93 -12.17
N MET A 811 37.37 48.19 -12.04
CA MET A 811 36.35 48.80 -12.88
C MET A 811 37.00 49.45 -14.11
N GLY A 812 36.56 49.05 -15.30
CA GLY A 812 36.97 49.64 -16.57
C GLY A 812 36.68 51.15 -16.65
N ASN A 813 37.40 51.81 -17.56
CA ASN A 813 37.33 53.27 -17.75
C ASN A 813 35.89 53.71 -18.08
N PRO A 814 35.30 54.73 -17.42
CA PRO A 814 33.88 55.08 -17.53
C PRO A 814 33.57 55.89 -18.80
N GLY A 815 33.81 55.29 -19.97
CA GLY A 815 33.79 55.98 -21.27
C GLY A 815 33.29 55.09 -22.42
N ALA A 816 32.29 54.25 -22.17
CA ALA A 816 31.48 53.58 -23.20
C ALA A 816 30.09 53.23 -22.61
N ASP A 817 29.02 53.51 -23.35
CA ASP A 817 27.63 53.29 -22.91
C ASP A 817 27.25 51.80 -22.88
N ASP A 818 27.64 51.08 -21.83
CA ASP A 818 27.04 49.79 -21.48
C ASP A 818 27.23 49.48 -19.97
N ALA A 819 26.28 49.94 -19.15
CA ALA A 819 26.39 50.04 -17.67
C ALA A 819 26.41 48.71 -16.89
N LYS A 820 26.81 47.60 -17.51
CA LYS A 820 26.90 46.26 -16.89
C LYS A 820 28.14 45.43 -17.28
N LYS A 821 29.13 45.99 -17.99
CA LYS A 821 30.35 45.23 -18.39
C LYS A 821 31.65 45.89 -17.94
N ASN A 822 32.67 45.03 -17.75
CA ASN A 822 34.04 45.34 -17.38
C ASN A 822 34.28 45.68 -15.90
N VAL A 823 33.70 44.87 -15.01
CA VAL A 823 34.20 44.63 -13.65
C VAL A 823 35.01 43.34 -13.70
N TYR A 824 36.35 43.43 -13.66
CA TYR A 824 37.23 42.26 -13.70
C TYR A 824 37.61 41.86 -12.27
N LEU A 825 37.28 40.63 -11.85
CA LEU A 825 37.72 40.10 -10.57
C LEU A 825 39.25 39.86 -10.61
N LEU A 826 40.00 40.61 -9.80
CA LEU A 826 41.45 40.55 -9.76
C LEU A 826 41.97 39.50 -8.79
N LYS A 827 41.35 39.47 -7.60
CA LYS A 827 41.81 38.67 -6.46
C LYS A 827 40.65 38.44 -5.51
N THR A 828 40.64 37.27 -4.89
CA THR A 828 39.77 36.98 -3.75
C THR A 828 40.59 36.64 -2.51
N GLY A 829 39.99 36.89 -1.36
CA GLY A 829 40.50 36.51 -0.04
C GLY A 829 39.34 36.14 0.87
N THR A 830 39.63 35.51 2.02
CA THR A 830 38.61 35.12 2.99
C THR A 830 39.12 35.40 4.39
N ILE A 831 38.38 36.21 5.16
CA ILE A 831 38.64 36.48 6.57
C ILE A 831 37.69 35.62 7.40
N PHE A 832 38.20 35.01 8.46
CA PHE A 832 37.41 34.18 9.37
C PHE A 832 37.08 34.94 10.66
N PHE A 833 35.80 34.97 11.03
CA PHE A 833 35.31 35.56 12.28
C PHE A 833 34.57 34.51 13.10
N LYS A 834 34.69 34.53 14.43
CA LYS A 834 33.98 33.59 15.31
C LYS A 834 32.93 34.31 16.17
N PRO A 835 31.68 34.49 15.68
CA PRO A 835 30.64 35.22 16.39
C PRO A 835 30.12 34.41 17.59
N ARG A 836 30.35 34.93 18.81
CA ARG A 836 29.88 34.31 20.06
C ARG A 836 28.65 35.02 20.63
N SER A 837 27.75 34.24 21.24
CA SER A 837 26.66 34.79 22.05
C SER A 837 27.22 35.42 23.33
N VAL A 838 26.59 36.51 23.76
CA VAL A 838 26.99 37.29 24.94
C VAL A 838 26.29 36.76 26.19
N PHE A 839 24.98 36.49 26.06
CA PHE A 839 24.14 36.02 27.16
C PHE A 839 23.42 34.73 26.78
N ALA A 840 23.25 33.84 27.76
CA ALA A 840 22.23 32.79 27.70
C ALA A 840 21.03 33.22 28.56
N VAL A 841 19.82 33.05 28.04
CA VAL A 841 18.58 33.32 28.77
C VAL A 841 17.73 32.06 28.86
N ASN A 842 17.45 31.65 30.09
CA ASN A 842 16.56 30.54 30.40
C ASN A 842 15.33 31.08 31.13
N SER A 843 14.13 30.81 30.60
CA SER A 843 12.87 31.21 31.23
C SER A 843 12.01 30.00 31.61
N SER A 844 11.21 30.13 32.67
CA SER A 844 10.25 29.11 33.11
C SER A 844 9.09 29.74 33.86
N VAL A 845 7.85 29.35 33.54
CA VAL A 845 6.67 29.73 34.34
C VAL A 845 6.49 28.75 35.50
N LEU A 846 6.21 29.28 36.68
CA LEU A 846 5.90 28.55 37.90
C LEU A 846 4.48 28.91 38.38
N SER A 847 3.82 28.00 39.10
CA SER A 847 2.63 28.31 39.90
C SER A 847 3.02 29.19 41.10
N LEU A 848 2.02 29.74 41.80
CA LEU A 848 2.24 30.43 43.07
C LEU A 848 2.82 29.52 44.17
N LEU A 849 2.75 28.19 43.99
CA LEU A 849 3.37 27.20 44.87
C LEU A 849 4.81 26.83 44.46
N GLY A 850 5.33 27.39 43.35
CA GLY A 850 6.68 27.14 42.83
C GLY A 850 6.80 25.98 41.84
N ASP A 851 5.71 25.27 41.54
CA ASP A 851 5.71 24.14 40.59
C ASP A 851 5.78 24.62 39.14
N LYS A 852 6.62 23.98 38.31
CA LYS A 852 6.78 24.38 36.90
C LYS A 852 5.53 24.06 36.07
N LEU A 853 4.96 25.08 35.43
CA LEU A 853 3.75 24.95 34.61
C LEU A 853 4.05 24.63 33.13
N SER A 854 3.20 23.79 32.53
CA SER A 854 3.23 23.40 31.11
C SER A 854 2.19 24.10 30.24
N CYS A 855 1.24 24.82 30.84
CA CYS A 855 0.33 25.75 30.18
C CYS A 855 -0.05 26.89 31.13
N LEU A 856 -0.44 28.03 30.56
CA LEU A 856 -1.09 29.11 31.28
C LEU A 856 -2.61 28.91 31.22
N VAL A 857 -3.36 29.44 32.19
CA VAL A 857 -4.82 29.51 32.10
C VAL A 857 -5.31 30.94 32.27
N LEU A 858 -6.31 31.28 31.44
CA LEU A 858 -6.92 32.61 31.38
C LEU A 858 -7.29 33.13 32.78
N GLN A 859 -6.88 34.37 33.09
CA GLN A 859 -7.08 35.05 34.38
C GLN A 859 -6.39 34.40 35.60
N GLU A 860 -5.62 33.32 35.43
CA GLU A 860 -4.83 32.70 36.51
C GLU A 860 -3.48 33.43 36.68
N GLU A 861 -3.11 33.79 37.91
CA GLU A 861 -1.81 34.38 38.24
C GLU A 861 -0.70 33.31 38.22
N SER A 862 0.47 33.64 37.68
CA SER A 862 1.63 32.74 37.62
C SER A 862 2.94 33.53 37.66
N LEU A 863 4.03 32.88 38.08
CA LEU A 863 5.35 33.52 38.22
C LEU A 863 6.24 33.21 37.01
N LEU A 864 6.64 34.23 36.27
CA LEU A 864 7.64 34.12 35.22
C LEU A 864 9.04 34.24 35.82
N ARG A 865 9.81 33.15 35.85
CA ARG A 865 11.23 33.17 36.20
C ARG A 865 12.09 33.39 34.96
N ILE A 866 13.03 34.32 35.05
CA ILE A 866 14.00 34.67 34.00
C ILE A 866 15.40 34.55 34.59
N ARG A 867 16.25 33.70 34.00
CA ARG A 867 17.66 33.52 34.36
C ARG A 867 18.53 34.01 33.21
N ILE A 868 19.49 34.90 33.48
CA ILE A 868 20.39 35.51 32.51
C ILE A 868 21.83 35.23 32.94
N GLU A 869 22.60 34.59 32.08
CA GLU A 869 23.99 34.16 32.32
C GLU A 869 24.92 34.85 31.32
N ASN A 870 26.09 35.34 31.75
CA ASN A 870 27.13 35.80 30.82
C ASN A 870 28.00 34.62 30.37
N VAL A 871 27.94 34.31 29.07
CA VAL A 871 28.64 33.19 28.42
C VAL A 871 29.92 33.65 27.71
N ALA A 872 30.17 34.96 27.63
CA ALA A 872 31.38 35.49 27.04
C ALA A 872 32.56 35.44 28.03
N ASN A 873 33.74 35.07 27.51
CA ASN A 873 35.02 35.08 28.25
C ASN A 873 35.57 36.49 28.56
N THR A 874 34.70 37.50 28.66
CA THR A 874 35.03 38.89 28.94
C THR A 874 33.97 39.51 29.84
N PRO A 875 34.35 40.35 30.82
CA PRO A 875 33.37 41.04 31.66
C PRO A 875 32.53 42.02 30.83
N ILE A 876 31.22 41.97 31.06
CA ILE A 876 30.23 42.80 30.38
C ILE A 876 29.41 43.56 31.42
N THR A 877 29.17 44.84 31.15
CA THR A 877 28.31 45.69 31.97
C THR A 877 26.94 45.79 31.31
N VAL A 878 25.91 45.24 31.94
CA VAL A 878 24.50 45.40 31.57
C VAL A 878 23.97 46.65 32.26
N GLN A 879 23.74 47.71 31.48
CA GLN A 879 23.25 48.99 31.99
C GLN A 879 21.76 48.93 32.33
N LYS A 880 20.97 48.22 31.52
CA LYS A 880 19.52 48.06 31.73
C LYS A 880 19.01 46.75 31.12
N ALA A 881 18.13 46.06 31.85
CA ALA A 881 17.34 44.94 31.37
C ALA A 881 15.85 45.31 31.41
N VAL A 882 15.15 45.20 30.27
CA VAL A 882 13.72 45.54 30.14
C VAL A 882 12.95 44.31 29.67
N LEU A 883 11.87 43.98 30.37
CA LEU A 883 10.93 42.92 30.02
C LEU A 883 9.84 43.49 29.11
N GLN A 884 9.76 43.00 27.87
CA GLN A 884 8.66 43.29 26.96
C GLN A 884 7.78 42.06 26.81
N LEU A 885 6.58 42.09 27.41
CA LEU A 885 5.61 41.01 27.30
C LEU A 885 4.81 41.08 25.99
N SER A 886 4.22 39.95 25.61
CA SER A 886 3.27 39.84 24.50
C SER A 886 1.89 40.37 24.91
N GLU A 887 1.11 40.92 23.98
CA GLU A 887 -0.25 41.46 24.20
C GLU A 887 -1.23 40.47 24.87
N VAL A 888 -0.91 39.17 24.81
CA VAL A 888 -1.68 38.09 25.45
C VAL A 888 -1.54 38.08 26.99
N ILE A 889 -0.51 38.70 27.55
CA ILE A 889 -0.13 38.60 28.96
C ILE A 889 0.25 39.98 29.52
N SER A 890 -0.30 40.33 30.68
CA SER A 890 0.13 41.52 31.44
C SER A 890 0.94 41.12 32.66
N LEU A 891 1.81 42.03 33.14
CA LEU A 891 2.21 42.00 34.54
C LEU A 891 0.99 42.20 35.44
N GLN A 892 1.08 41.78 36.69
CA GLN A 892 0.09 42.08 37.73
C GLN A 892 0.17 43.55 38.16
N GLU A 893 1.38 44.06 38.31
CA GLU A 893 1.69 45.47 38.60
C GLU A 893 2.37 46.09 37.35
N PRO A 894 1.81 47.14 36.74
CA PRO A 894 2.24 47.60 35.41
C PRO A 894 3.54 48.42 35.39
N ASP A 895 4.03 48.91 36.53
CA ASP A 895 5.18 49.81 36.59
C ASP A 895 6.55 49.07 36.62
N ASP A 896 6.56 47.74 36.76
CA ASP A 896 7.74 46.89 37.01
C ASP A 896 8.36 46.27 35.73
N GLU A 897 8.41 47.02 34.61
CA GLU A 897 9.00 46.52 33.35
C GLU A 897 10.54 46.34 33.39
N THR A 898 11.24 46.92 34.36
CA THR A 898 12.70 46.81 34.47
C THR A 898 13.12 45.66 35.36
N CYS A 899 13.78 44.64 34.80
CA CYS A 899 14.28 43.51 35.59
C CYS A 899 15.42 43.93 36.52
N PHE A 900 16.42 44.66 35.99
CA PHE A 900 17.57 45.20 36.73
C PHE A 900 18.34 46.24 35.91
N SER A 901 19.25 46.97 36.58
CA SER A 901 20.11 47.99 35.98
C SER A 901 21.52 47.97 36.58
N ASP A 902 22.51 48.39 35.78
CA ASP A 902 23.93 48.56 36.13
C ASP A 902 24.59 47.38 36.86
N VAL A 903 24.40 46.16 36.33
CA VAL A 903 25.06 44.94 36.81
C VAL A 903 26.22 44.56 35.89
N THR A 904 27.40 44.31 36.46
CA THR A 904 28.54 43.74 35.70
C THR A 904 28.60 42.24 35.92
N LEU A 905 28.44 41.47 34.84
CA LEU A 905 28.49 40.02 34.84
C LEU A 905 29.84 39.54 34.32
N ARG A 906 30.49 38.64 35.05
CA ARG A 906 31.69 37.89 34.63
C ARG A 906 31.27 36.57 33.98
N GLU A 907 32.23 35.86 33.38
CA GLU A 907 31.99 34.55 32.78
C GLU A 907 31.39 33.58 33.82
N GLY A 908 30.19 33.06 33.54
CA GLY A 908 29.44 32.18 34.44
C GLY A 908 28.65 32.86 35.57
N ASP A 909 28.67 34.20 35.67
CA ASP A 909 27.77 34.92 36.58
C ASP A 909 26.32 34.86 36.07
N GLU A 910 25.39 34.60 36.97
CA GLU A 910 23.96 34.48 36.69
C GLU A 910 23.13 35.50 37.47
N TYR A 911 22.15 36.11 36.80
CA TYR A 911 21.07 36.87 37.42
C TYR A 911 19.74 36.10 37.30
N VAL A 912 18.93 36.07 38.38
CA VAL A 912 17.58 35.47 38.38
C VAL A 912 16.55 36.51 38.81
N GLY A 913 15.59 36.80 37.93
CA GLY A 913 14.39 37.59 38.21
C GLY A 913 13.13 36.74 38.25
N LEU A 914 12.13 37.19 39.03
CA LEU A 914 10.78 36.65 39.09
C LEU A 914 9.79 37.81 38.83
N ALA A 915 8.82 37.61 37.94
CA ALA A 915 7.80 38.60 37.63
C ALA A 915 6.39 37.95 37.65
N PRO A 916 5.40 38.50 38.37
CA PRO A 916 4.03 37.99 38.37
C PRO A 916 3.31 38.36 37.06
N ILE A 917 2.76 37.36 36.38
CA ILE A 917 2.09 37.49 35.09
C ILE A 917 0.66 36.94 35.12
N VAL A 918 -0.23 37.59 34.35
CA VAL A 918 -1.64 37.19 34.19
C VAL A 918 -2.01 37.18 32.70
N PRO A 919 -2.46 36.05 32.14
CA PRO A 919 -2.90 35.96 30.74
C PRO A 919 -4.31 36.55 30.57
N ARG A 920 -4.47 37.36 29.51
CA ARG A 920 -5.69 38.14 29.22
C ARG A 920 -6.52 37.58 28.06
N PHE A 921 -5.91 36.81 27.17
CA PHE A 921 -6.58 36.21 26.01
C PHE A 921 -6.24 34.72 25.90
N ALA A 922 -7.22 33.88 25.55
CA ALA A 922 -6.99 32.45 25.35
C ALA A 922 -6.44 32.17 23.94
N SER A 923 -5.56 31.17 23.83
CA SER A 923 -4.95 30.75 22.56
C SER A 923 -4.72 29.24 22.55
N ALA A 924 -5.26 28.56 21.55
CA ALA A 924 -5.05 27.13 21.33
C ALA A 924 -3.62 26.79 20.89
N GLU A 925 -2.91 27.74 20.28
CA GLU A 925 -1.49 27.59 19.92
C GLU A 925 -0.57 28.21 20.98
N ALA A 926 0.66 27.70 21.09
CA ALA A 926 1.64 28.15 22.07
C ALA A 926 2.16 29.56 21.75
N VAL A 927 1.72 30.54 22.54
CA VAL A 927 2.08 31.96 22.40
C VAL A 927 3.43 32.21 23.07
N GLY A 928 4.29 33.02 22.44
CA GLY A 928 5.51 33.51 23.08
C GLY A 928 5.19 34.56 24.15
N LEU A 929 5.75 34.39 25.35
CA LEU A 929 5.42 35.27 26.48
C LEU A 929 5.95 36.70 26.29
N GLY A 930 6.96 36.89 25.45
CA GLY A 930 7.62 38.16 25.21
C GLY A 930 9.11 38.00 24.91
N CYS A 931 9.90 39.00 25.27
CA CYS A 931 11.35 39.02 25.17
C CYS A 931 11.98 39.95 26.22
N VAL A 932 13.24 39.71 26.55
CA VAL A 932 14.06 40.63 27.36
C VAL A 932 14.98 41.42 26.42
N LEU A 933 15.01 42.74 26.60
CA LEU A 933 15.98 43.63 25.98
C LEU A 933 17.11 43.90 26.97
N LEU A 934 18.32 43.50 26.60
CA LEU A 934 19.55 43.75 27.36
C LEU A 934 20.35 44.86 26.69
N PHE A 935 20.59 45.94 27.43
CA PHE A 935 21.44 47.05 27.02
C PHE A 935 22.81 46.91 27.68
N TRP A 936 23.87 46.72 26.89
CA TRP A 936 25.16 46.28 27.40
C TRP A 936 26.36 46.88 26.66
N ARG A 937 27.55 46.78 27.28
CA ARG A 937 28.84 47.10 26.67
C ARG A 937 29.96 46.22 27.23
N ARG A 938 31.05 46.04 26.47
CA ARG A 938 32.29 45.46 26.99
C ARG A 938 32.86 46.38 28.09
N THR A 939 33.21 45.84 29.24
CA THR A 939 33.70 46.65 30.39
C THR A 939 35.10 47.25 30.13
N CYS A 940 35.87 46.70 29.18
CA CYS A 940 37.22 47.15 28.82
C CYS A 940 37.28 48.22 27.73
N ASP A 941 36.15 48.65 27.16
CA ASP A 941 36.12 49.59 26.03
C ASP A 941 35.87 51.04 26.51
N PRO A 942 36.84 51.97 26.38
CA PRO A 942 36.72 53.32 26.95
C PRO A 942 35.77 54.24 26.17
N VAL A 943 35.45 53.93 24.90
CA VAL A 943 34.56 54.74 24.06
C VAL A 943 33.17 54.11 24.07
N GLY A 944 32.40 54.42 25.11
CA GLY A 944 31.15 53.73 25.44
C GLY A 944 30.04 53.82 24.38
N LYS A 945 30.06 52.92 23.39
CA LYS A 945 28.90 52.60 22.54
C LYS A 945 28.10 51.46 23.18
N GLN A 946 26.81 51.68 23.34
CA GLN A 946 25.86 50.74 23.93
C GLN A 946 25.29 49.82 22.84
N PHE A 947 25.35 48.52 23.08
CA PHE A 947 24.74 47.49 22.22
C PHE A 947 23.43 47.03 22.85
N THR A 948 22.51 46.50 22.03
CA THR A 948 21.19 46.04 22.48
C THR A 948 20.95 44.64 21.94
N THR A 949 20.74 43.68 22.84
CA THR A 949 20.48 42.28 22.51
C THR A 949 19.08 41.90 22.93
N LYS A 950 18.29 41.33 22.00
CA LYS A 950 16.89 40.96 22.20
C LYS A 950 16.74 39.45 22.31
N LEU A 951 16.36 38.96 23.48
CA LEU A 951 16.31 37.51 23.77
C LEU A 951 14.86 37.07 23.99
N PRO A 952 14.32 36.15 23.16
CA PRO A 952 12.94 35.72 23.27
C PRO A 952 12.72 34.88 24.53
N LEU A 953 11.55 35.03 25.13
CA LEU A 953 11.09 34.16 26.20
C LEU A 953 10.43 32.89 25.63
N LEU A 954 10.20 31.92 26.51
CA LEU A 954 9.54 30.65 26.19
C LEU A 954 8.14 30.85 25.55
N ARG A 955 7.60 29.77 24.96
CA ARG A 955 6.23 29.73 24.43
C ARG A 955 5.37 28.72 25.22
N LEU A 956 4.13 29.09 25.58
CA LEU A 956 3.16 28.19 26.21
C LEU A 956 1.74 28.40 25.63
N PRO A 957 0.91 27.36 25.58
CA PRO A 957 -0.51 27.52 25.29
C PRO A 957 -1.22 28.24 26.45
N VAL A 958 -2.32 28.94 26.13
CA VAL A 958 -3.16 29.64 27.10
C VAL A 958 -4.57 29.06 27.04
N GLU A 959 -4.86 28.15 27.97
CA GLU A 959 -6.12 27.41 28.02
C GLU A 959 -7.21 28.19 28.78
N ALA A 960 -8.48 27.89 28.49
CA ALA A 960 -9.61 28.42 29.25
C ALA A 960 -10.14 27.35 30.22
N CYS A 961 -10.03 27.60 31.52
CA CYS A 961 -10.60 26.72 32.54
C CYS A 961 -11.91 27.34 33.07
N PRO A 962 -13.09 26.71 32.88
CA PRO A 962 -14.39 27.31 33.24
C PRO A 962 -14.55 27.66 34.73
N VAL A 963 -13.87 26.91 35.59
CA VAL A 963 -13.83 27.15 37.04
C VAL A 963 -12.39 27.06 37.52
N LEU A 964 -11.91 28.06 38.25
CA LEU A 964 -10.66 28.02 38.99
C LEU A 964 -10.92 27.60 40.43
N LEU A 965 -10.05 26.76 40.99
CA LEU A 965 -10.14 26.30 42.38
C LEU A 965 -8.92 26.78 43.17
N HIS A 966 -9.18 27.55 44.22
CA HIS A 966 -8.18 27.92 45.21
C HIS A 966 -8.52 27.24 46.53
N CYS A 967 -7.51 26.78 47.27
CA CYS A 967 -7.69 26.21 48.61
C CYS A 967 -6.90 27.04 49.62
N CYS A 968 -7.59 27.64 50.58
CA CYS A 968 -6.96 28.30 51.72
C CYS A 968 -6.82 27.28 52.84
N THR A 969 -5.58 27.08 53.29
CA THR A 969 -5.21 26.16 54.39
C THR A 969 -4.43 26.93 55.46
N PRO A 970 -4.46 26.51 56.73
CA PRO A 970 -3.52 27.05 57.72
C PRO A 970 -2.08 26.66 57.38
N ALA A 971 -1.11 27.36 57.96
CA ALA A 971 0.32 27.11 57.74
C ALA A 971 0.76 25.71 58.21
N PHE A 972 0.10 25.16 59.22
CA PHE A 972 0.27 23.79 59.72
C PHE A 972 -1.02 23.33 60.42
N GLY A 973 -1.18 22.01 60.58
CA GLY A 973 -2.20 21.39 61.43
C GLY A 973 -1.60 20.89 62.75
N ILE A 974 -2.45 20.58 63.73
CA ILE A 974 -2.06 19.92 64.99
C ILE A 974 -2.89 18.63 65.13
N LEU A 975 -2.24 17.52 65.49
CA LEU A 975 -2.88 16.22 65.69
C LEU A 975 -4.10 16.33 66.61
N GLY A 976 -5.27 15.87 66.15
CA GLY A 976 -6.49 15.92 66.96
C GLY A 976 -7.10 17.32 67.19
N GLN A 977 -6.64 18.37 66.50
CA GLN A 977 -7.32 19.67 66.48
C GLN A 977 -7.94 19.93 65.09
N PRO A 978 -9.25 20.26 65.00
CA PRO A 978 -9.90 20.48 63.72
C PRO A 978 -9.56 21.85 63.13
N PHE A 979 -9.37 21.92 61.82
CA PHE A 979 -9.15 23.16 61.09
C PHE A 979 -9.97 23.23 59.79
N PRO A 980 -10.32 24.44 59.31
CA PRO A 980 -11.06 24.60 58.06
C PRO A 980 -10.14 24.51 56.85
N LEU A 981 -10.58 23.76 55.84
CA LEU A 981 -10.13 23.88 54.45
C LEU A 981 -11.20 24.68 53.70
N VAL A 982 -10.83 25.84 53.16
CA VAL A 982 -11.76 26.71 52.41
C VAL A 982 -11.44 26.63 50.93
N PHE A 983 -12.30 25.95 50.19
CA PHE A 983 -12.21 25.85 48.73
C PHE A 983 -13.04 26.95 48.08
N SER A 984 -12.39 27.84 47.33
CA SER A 984 -13.02 28.93 46.57
C SER A 984 -13.10 28.54 45.11
N LEU A 985 -14.31 28.39 44.58
CA LEU A 985 -14.59 28.08 43.17
C LEU A 985 -14.96 29.37 42.43
N VAL A 986 -14.11 29.83 41.53
CA VAL A 986 -14.31 31.05 40.74
C VAL A 986 -14.78 30.69 39.33
N ASN A 987 -15.98 31.12 38.93
CA ASN A 987 -16.46 30.94 37.56
C ASN A 987 -15.88 32.02 36.64
N THR A 988 -15.04 31.63 35.69
CA THR A 988 -14.36 32.53 34.73
C THR A 988 -15.20 32.80 33.48
N THR A 989 -16.33 32.13 33.32
CA THR A 989 -17.18 32.21 32.13
C THR A 989 -18.30 33.24 32.27
N ALA A 990 -18.86 33.65 31.12
CA ALA A 990 -20.03 34.52 31.06
C ALA A 990 -21.37 33.80 31.39
N ASN A 991 -21.37 32.49 31.65
CA ASN A 991 -22.56 31.67 31.84
C ASN A 991 -22.63 31.10 33.27
N GLU A 992 -23.84 30.77 33.74
CA GLU A 992 -24.04 30.05 35.02
C GLU A 992 -23.46 28.63 34.92
N ILE A 993 -22.55 28.27 35.83
CA ILE A 993 -21.98 26.93 35.92
C ILE A 993 -22.66 26.16 37.06
N ARG A 994 -23.06 24.93 36.77
CA ARG A 994 -23.54 23.97 37.76
C ARG A 994 -22.49 22.88 37.95
N ALA A 995 -22.00 22.75 39.17
CA ALA A 995 -20.94 21.83 39.53
C ALA A 995 -21.44 20.84 40.59
N SER A 996 -21.28 19.55 40.34
CA SER A 996 -21.42 18.50 41.36
C SER A 996 -20.11 18.42 42.13
N ILE A 997 -20.19 18.39 43.46
CA ILE A 997 -19.02 18.46 44.34
C ILE A 997 -19.02 17.24 45.27
N SER A 998 -17.90 16.51 45.26
CA SER A 998 -17.67 15.37 46.15
C SER A 998 -16.28 15.45 46.78
N VAL A 999 -16.13 14.90 47.99
CA VAL A 999 -14.85 14.88 48.71
C VAL A 999 -14.25 13.48 48.61
N GLU A 1000 -12.96 13.41 48.30
CA GLU A 1000 -12.23 12.15 48.32
C GLU A 1000 -12.02 11.66 49.77
N VAL A 1001 -12.46 10.44 50.07
CA VAL A 1001 -12.34 9.84 51.40
C VAL A 1001 -10.85 9.62 51.71
N SER A 1002 -10.39 10.19 52.82
CA SER A 1002 -9.01 10.08 53.29
C SER A 1002 -8.98 9.48 54.68
N GLU A 1003 -8.36 8.31 54.85
CA GLU A 1003 -8.19 7.66 56.16
C GLU A 1003 -7.28 8.44 57.12
N ARG A 1004 -6.63 9.52 56.65
CA ARG A 1004 -5.72 10.38 57.43
C ARG A 1004 -6.42 11.56 58.11
N PHE A 1005 -7.68 11.83 57.75
CA PHE A 1005 -8.49 12.91 58.31
C PHE A 1005 -9.91 12.43 58.63
N THR A 1006 -10.46 12.84 59.76
CA THR A 1006 -11.90 12.72 60.03
C THR A 1006 -12.60 14.03 59.69
N PHE A 1007 -13.73 13.96 58.98
CA PHE A 1007 -14.56 15.11 58.67
C PHE A 1007 -15.54 15.37 59.82
N TYR A 1008 -15.47 16.56 60.42
CA TYR A 1008 -16.37 16.95 61.52
C TYR A 1008 -17.64 17.63 61.00
N SER A 1009 -17.57 18.26 59.82
CA SER A 1009 -18.74 18.81 59.11
C SER A 1009 -18.44 19.09 57.62
N GLY A 1010 -19.42 18.79 56.75
CA GLY A 1010 -19.42 19.03 55.29
C GLY A 1010 -20.14 17.87 54.58
N ILE A 1011 -20.84 18.01 53.45
CA ILE A 1011 -21.23 19.17 52.63
C ILE A 1011 -22.77 19.30 52.71
N GLN A 1012 -23.35 20.51 52.68
CA GLN A 1012 -24.82 20.67 52.74
C GLN A 1012 -25.56 20.58 51.37
N LYS A 1013 -24.85 20.63 50.25
CA LYS A 1013 -25.41 20.59 48.89
C LYS A 1013 -24.48 19.83 47.94
N ASP A 1014 -24.95 18.73 47.37
CA ASP A 1014 -24.17 17.95 46.38
C ASP A 1014 -23.93 18.71 45.07
N ILE A 1015 -24.77 19.71 44.77
CA ILE A 1015 -24.69 20.55 43.57
C ILE A 1015 -24.60 22.02 43.99
N VAL A 1016 -23.57 22.71 43.50
CA VAL A 1016 -23.36 24.15 43.66
C VAL A 1016 -23.59 24.86 42.32
N ILE A 1017 -24.21 26.04 42.37
CA ILE A 1017 -24.49 26.89 41.22
C ILE A 1017 -23.64 28.14 41.36
N ILE A 1018 -22.72 28.36 40.42
CA ILE A 1018 -21.77 29.47 40.43
C ILE A 1018 -22.17 30.45 39.32
N ALA A 1019 -22.62 31.63 39.70
CA ALA A 1019 -22.99 32.68 38.74
C ALA A 1019 -21.76 33.20 37.95
N PRO A 1020 -21.95 33.80 36.76
CA PRO A 1020 -20.86 34.36 35.96
C PRO A 1020 -19.96 35.31 36.76
N ALA A 1021 -18.64 35.19 36.61
CA ALA A 1021 -17.64 36.02 37.29
C ALA A 1021 -17.77 36.12 38.82
N LYS A 1022 -18.42 35.14 39.48
CA LYS A 1022 -18.53 35.06 40.94
C LYS A 1022 -17.75 33.88 41.52
N THR A 1023 -17.43 34.02 42.80
CA THR A 1023 -16.78 33.00 43.62
C THR A 1023 -17.80 32.40 44.59
N GLU A 1024 -17.90 31.07 44.62
CA GLU A 1024 -18.64 30.33 45.64
C GLU A 1024 -17.65 29.56 46.52
N THR A 1025 -17.89 29.52 47.84
CA THR A 1025 -16.95 28.94 48.82
C THR A 1025 -17.51 27.68 49.47
N VAL A 1026 -16.73 26.60 49.47
CA VAL A 1026 -17.03 25.33 50.13
C VAL A 1026 -16.02 25.11 51.27
N THR A 1027 -16.50 25.14 52.51
CA THR A 1027 -15.67 24.91 53.70
C THR A 1027 -15.81 23.48 54.20
N LEU A 1028 -14.70 22.78 54.39
CA LEU A 1028 -14.63 21.46 55.01
C LEU A 1028 -13.84 21.54 56.31
N ASN A 1029 -14.46 21.16 57.44
CA ASN A 1029 -13.74 21.09 58.72
C ASN A 1029 -13.14 19.70 58.90
N VAL A 1030 -11.80 19.63 58.85
CA VAL A 1030 -11.03 18.39 58.90
C VAL A 1030 -10.24 18.29 60.19
N LEU A 1031 -10.15 17.09 60.74
CA LEU A 1031 -9.31 16.77 61.90
C LEU A 1031 -8.22 15.79 61.46
N PRO A 1032 -6.91 16.12 61.60
CA PRO A 1032 -5.84 15.22 61.26
C PRO A 1032 -5.69 14.10 62.30
N LEU A 1033 -5.52 12.87 61.82
CA LEU A 1033 -5.35 11.66 62.64
C LEU A 1033 -3.90 11.20 62.75
N LEU A 1034 -2.98 11.81 62.00
CA LEU A 1034 -1.56 11.47 61.94
C LEU A 1034 -0.70 12.75 62.00
N THR A 1035 0.61 12.58 62.19
CA THR A 1035 1.62 13.65 62.17
C THR A 1035 2.58 13.53 60.99
N GLY A 1036 3.27 14.61 60.65
CA GLY A 1036 4.20 14.70 59.51
C GLY A 1036 3.59 15.44 58.32
N SER A 1037 4.26 15.41 57.16
CA SER A 1037 3.70 15.97 55.92
C SER A 1037 2.64 15.02 55.36
N ILE A 1038 1.38 15.45 55.38
CA ILE A 1038 0.22 14.61 55.12
C ILE A 1038 -0.56 15.17 53.92
N PRO A 1039 -0.90 14.34 52.91
CA PRO A 1039 -1.66 14.79 51.75
C PRO A 1039 -3.09 15.18 52.14
N LEU A 1040 -3.50 16.37 51.73
CA LEU A 1040 -4.82 16.93 52.02
C LEU A 1040 -5.94 16.20 51.25
N PRO A 1041 -7.17 16.11 51.80
CA PRO A 1041 -8.30 15.54 51.08
C PRO A 1041 -8.66 16.41 49.88
N ARG A 1042 -8.86 15.77 48.71
CA ARG A 1042 -9.11 16.47 47.45
C ARG A 1042 -10.60 16.67 47.19
N LEU A 1043 -10.93 17.84 46.64
CA LEU A 1043 -12.27 18.16 46.16
C LEU A 1043 -12.41 17.69 44.70
N ARG A 1044 -13.28 16.72 44.45
CA ARG A 1044 -13.64 16.27 43.09
C ARG A 1044 -14.84 17.07 42.61
N ILE A 1045 -14.64 17.82 41.53
CA ILE A 1045 -15.63 18.69 40.90
C ILE A 1045 -15.94 18.12 39.53
N SER A 1046 -17.22 17.86 39.22
CA SER A 1046 -17.69 17.54 37.87
C SER A 1046 -18.69 18.58 37.39
N LEU A 1047 -18.57 19.04 36.15
CA LEU A 1047 -19.34 20.15 35.62
C LEU A 1047 -20.57 19.62 34.87
N LEU A 1048 -21.76 19.81 35.43
CA LEU A 1048 -23.01 19.26 34.90
C LEU A 1048 -23.42 19.88 33.54
N ASN A 1049 -22.88 21.06 33.22
CA ASN A 1049 -23.26 21.84 32.04
C ASN A 1049 -22.18 21.89 30.94
N ALA A 1050 -20.91 21.61 31.25
CA ALA A 1050 -19.79 21.63 30.29
C ALA A 1050 -18.49 21.06 30.89
N GLU A 1051 -18.02 19.88 30.45
CA GLU A 1051 -16.70 19.33 30.83
C GLU A 1051 -15.71 19.41 29.64
N PRO A 1052 -14.76 20.36 29.63
CA PRO A 1052 -13.64 20.32 28.70
C PRO A 1052 -12.62 19.24 29.08
N GLU A 1053 -11.96 18.64 28.09
CA GLU A 1053 -11.18 17.39 28.23
C GLU A 1053 -10.07 17.43 29.29
N ASN A 1054 -9.48 18.60 29.56
CA ASN A 1054 -8.41 18.79 30.54
C ASN A 1054 -8.89 19.33 31.91
N PHE A 1055 -10.19 19.57 32.12
CA PHE A 1055 -10.73 20.32 33.26
C PHE A 1055 -10.18 19.89 34.62
N THR A 1056 -10.21 18.58 34.92
CA THR A 1056 -9.80 18.02 36.21
C THR A 1056 -8.32 18.29 36.52
N GLN A 1057 -7.45 18.35 35.50
CA GLN A 1057 -6.02 18.63 35.66
C GLN A 1057 -5.77 20.14 35.85
N LEU A 1058 -6.43 20.97 35.04
CA LEU A 1058 -6.29 22.43 35.07
C LEU A 1058 -6.85 23.05 36.36
N CYS A 1059 -7.96 22.50 36.88
CA CYS A 1059 -8.68 23.02 38.02
C CYS A 1059 -7.91 22.84 39.34
N GLN A 1060 -7.25 21.68 39.55
CA GLN A 1060 -6.61 21.35 40.83
C GLN A 1060 -5.16 21.87 40.98
N ARG A 1061 -4.59 22.57 39.99
CA ARG A 1061 -3.14 22.90 39.96
C ARG A 1061 -2.65 23.81 41.09
N ASN A 1062 -3.50 24.71 41.58
CA ASN A 1062 -3.17 25.70 42.62
C ASN A 1062 -3.71 25.32 44.00
N VAL A 1063 -3.95 24.03 44.23
CA VAL A 1063 -4.34 23.48 45.53
C VAL A 1063 -3.12 22.82 46.18
N THR A 1064 -2.79 23.25 47.39
CA THR A 1064 -1.72 22.64 48.20
C THR A 1064 -1.96 21.14 48.37
N SER A 1065 -1.00 20.32 47.94
CA SER A 1065 -1.15 18.87 47.88
C SER A 1065 -1.03 18.18 49.25
N ALA A 1066 -0.31 18.80 50.19
CA ALA A 1066 -0.08 18.32 51.54
C ALA A 1066 0.00 19.48 52.54
N ILE A 1067 -0.21 19.16 53.83
CA ILE A 1067 0.01 20.06 54.96
C ILE A 1067 0.92 19.38 55.98
N LEU A 1068 1.77 20.15 56.65
CA LEU A 1068 2.53 19.65 57.81
C LEU A 1068 1.61 19.59 59.03
N VAL A 1069 1.47 18.41 59.65
CA VAL A 1069 0.76 18.23 60.92
C VAL A 1069 1.74 17.94 62.04
N LEU A 1070 1.71 18.79 63.07
CA LEU A 1070 2.55 18.68 64.25
C LEU A 1070 1.88 17.78 65.32
N PRO A 1071 2.66 17.05 66.15
CA PRO A 1071 2.12 16.35 67.31
C PRO A 1071 1.48 17.32 68.29
N ASN A 1072 0.41 16.89 68.97
CA ASN A 1072 -0.26 17.68 69.98
C ASN A 1072 0.60 17.70 71.26
N SER A 1073 1.35 18.78 71.47
CA SER A 1073 2.32 18.90 72.57
C SER A 1073 1.66 19.22 73.92
N CYS A 1074 0.87 18.28 74.42
CA CYS A 1074 0.51 18.18 75.84
C CYS A 1074 1.08 16.89 76.41
N ASP A 1075 2.41 16.86 76.63
CA ASP A 1075 2.99 16.40 77.89
C ASP A 1075 4.50 16.75 77.99
N THR A 1076 4.75 17.75 78.83
CA THR A 1076 5.93 17.97 79.70
C THR A 1076 7.39 18.00 79.17
N SER A 1077 8.02 19.15 79.49
CA SER A 1077 9.38 19.34 80.02
C SER A 1077 10.63 19.36 79.12
N ASP A 1078 11.19 20.57 79.04
CA ASP A 1078 12.60 20.93 79.31
C ASP A 1078 13.76 20.11 78.71
N LYS A 1079 14.33 20.62 77.62
CA LYS A 1079 15.71 21.19 77.53
C LYS A 1079 16.05 21.59 76.09
N GLN A 1080 16.60 22.79 75.87
CA GLN A 1080 18.01 23.03 75.49
C GLN A 1080 18.48 22.12 74.33
N GLU A 1081 18.97 22.63 73.18
CA GLU A 1081 19.84 23.80 73.00
C GLU A 1081 19.88 24.26 71.51
N ASN A 1082 20.30 25.51 71.28
CA ASN A 1082 21.29 25.98 70.28
C ASN A 1082 21.67 25.02 69.11
N PHE A 1083 21.96 25.42 67.87
CA PHE A 1083 22.16 26.72 67.20
C PHE A 1083 22.08 26.46 65.68
N ALA A 1084 21.85 27.45 64.80
CA ALA A 1084 21.59 28.88 65.00
C ALA A 1084 20.58 29.37 63.96
#